data_AF-A0AAU7CJH5-F1
#
_entry.id   AF-A0AAU7CJH5-F1
#
_cell.length_a   1.000
_cell.length_b   1.000
_cell.length_c   1.000
_cell.angle_alpha   90.00
_cell.angle_beta   90.00
_cell.angle_gamma   90.00
#
_symmetry.space_group_name_H-M   'P 1'
#
loop_
_entity.id
_entity.type
_entity.pdbx_description
1 polymer ?
#
loop_
_entity_poly.entity_id
_entity_poly.type
_entity_poly.pdbx_seq_one_letter_code
_entity_poly.pdbx_strand_id
1 'polypeptide(L)'
;MDHRIGLIAVNGLDAFALADLFPTLPEERFASSHSWAWLRFDPTVVEEERWIAQAEREPLGKARRPFLVIRGEADRSWRISLYSPKQEPLHLAFHHDFYRPPTQPLEDLLDELDATVPEDFQTMKEEVGKGSGTSSTRLKSLDAVKKAQAKRVGAWINARDDFGDGDQARRVLSGKACSPGERLGPFNVLPQFLDTLSLGKAFGTEDSAWQVGPEAGSVGSFDRSRSLYATVPRAELIAGGPIELPVDDLARFWLLPWFCETDSETDLLIVPKAGTRLRLPRTDGSVEVHRRGAQTYIEITWNPPGRRVSTYRELCQAIAAAPAGTTIEFIAGRMPEDDSDDASLQAGDQRYLGSLTDQGTFLLTHSSVAANPADFLAAMEICRQIDQPKPSFVMPSEQDARGVLELARGTDWFVDAGALPRVKGKSVTAASRDEAMTTMMMVFRKRFEAGPWNTIGGQQQDEVSHQEWETAIQEVEKSLAKAFAAPEGGDIILETERAIFRSADWSKMNVGFLDALDTLCGPCEQEDMPPTPTEKLWPIDRAFTNLKFTRLGDVHCNRFGELYLRGYAGPSGDTFAAIAVGTLGQFAFEFVTPLAGGGSLTTSTTPDLKDKPKAGIYKRSFPTLTPAALYQEHRSALAKLTAAHAEAQPIEATTEGFCRALDDYIKREF
;
A
#
# COMPACT_ATOMS: atom_id res chain seq x y z
N MET A 1 33.17 -11.36 15.78
CA MET A 1 31.81 -11.85 16.01
C MET A 1 30.92 -10.89 15.27
N ASP A 2 30.37 -11.33 14.14
CA ASP A 2 29.59 -10.49 13.23
C ASP A 2 28.14 -10.43 13.73
N HIS A 3 27.73 -9.31 14.32
CA HIS A 3 26.33 -9.06 14.64
C HIS A 3 25.60 -8.70 13.35
N ARG A 4 25.13 -9.71 12.61
CA ARG A 4 24.15 -9.49 11.55
C ARG A 4 22.86 -9.03 12.22
N ILE A 5 22.29 -7.90 11.82
CA ILE A 5 20.98 -7.48 12.32
C ILE A 5 19.95 -7.95 11.31
N GLY A 6 18.96 -8.72 11.76
CA GLY A 6 17.79 -9.09 10.96
C GLY A 6 16.72 -8.02 11.07
N LEU A 7 16.07 -7.70 9.95
CA LEU A 7 14.96 -6.75 9.90
C LEU A 7 13.74 -7.46 9.29
N ILE A 8 12.60 -7.41 9.99
CA ILE A 8 11.29 -7.82 9.47
C ILE A 8 10.48 -6.54 9.25
N ALA A 9 9.94 -6.35 8.06
CA ALA A 9 9.07 -5.23 7.71
C ALA A 9 7.66 -5.73 7.42
N VAL A 10 6.64 -5.10 7.99
CA VAL A 10 5.23 -5.50 7.84
C VAL A 10 4.39 -4.28 7.49
N ASN A 11 3.79 -4.29 6.30
CA ASN A 11 2.83 -3.27 5.87
C ASN A 11 1.45 -3.54 6.48
N GLY A 12 0.71 -2.50 6.86
CA GLY A 12 -0.58 -2.51 7.53
C GLY A 12 -0.56 -2.67 9.05
N LEU A 13 0.61 -2.72 9.69
CA LEU A 13 0.74 -2.79 11.16
C LEU A 13 1.50 -1.57 11.70
N ASP A 14 1.17 -1.15 12.91
CA ASP A 14 2.01 -0.27 13.72
C ASP A 14 2.97 -1.07 14.62
N ALA A 15 3.89 -0.38 15.28
CA ALA A 15 4.90 -1.01 16.12
C ALA A 15 4.29 -1.84 17.27
N PHE A 16 3.15 -1.40 17.82
CA PHE A 16 2.46 -2.07 18.92
C PHE A 16 1.80 -3.37 18.46
N ALA A 17 1.11 -3.33 17.32
CA ALA A 17 0.50 -4.53 16.74
C ALA A 17 1.56 -5.55 16.30
N LEU A 18 2.76 -5.10 15.92
CA LEU A 18 3.90 -5.98 15.67
C LEU A 18 4.50 -6.53 16.98
N ALA A 19 4.60 -5.72 18.04
CA ALA A 19 5.06 -6.17 19.37
C ALA A 19 4.13 -7.23 19.98
N ASP A 20 2.82 -7.11 19.80
CA ASP A 20 1.83 -8.10 20.23
C ASP A 20 2.04 -9.49 19.59
N LEU A 21 2.63 -9.54 18.40
CA LEU A 21 2.99 -10.80 17.72
C LEU A 21 4.27 -11.44 18.30
N PHE A 22 5.05 -10.67 19.04
CA PHE A 22 6.35 -11.06 19.61
C PHE A 22 6.50 -10.55 21.05
N PRO A 23 5.59 -10.95 21.97
CA PRO A 23 5.48 -10.33 23.30
C PRO A 23 6.66 -10.60 24.23
N THR A 24 7.59 -11.48 23.85
CA THR A 24 8.82 -11.76 24.59
C THR A 24 9.98 -10.85 24.18
N LEU A 25 9.83 -10.08 23.10
CA LEU A 25 10.86 -9.15 22.66
C LEU A 25 10.62 -7.77 23.29
N PRO A 26 11.71 -7.04 23.65
CA PRO A 26 11.58 -5.69 24.19
C PRO A 26 10.95 -4.74 23.16
N GLU A 27 10.12 -3.79 23.62
CA GLU A 27 9.42 -2.83 22.76
C GLU A 27 10.38 -2.00 21.90
N GLU A 28 11.61 -1.74 22.36
CA GLU A 28 12.64 -1.01 21.60
C GLU A 28 13.14 -1.76 20.35
N ARG A 29 12.72 -3.01 20.14
CA ARG A 29 12.99 -3.77 18.92
C ARG A 29 11.99 -3.47 17.81
N PHE A 30 10.91 -2.74 18.09
CA PHE A 30 9.84 -2.44 17.15
C PHE A 30 9.84 -0.96 16.78
N ALA A 31 9.57 -0.65 15.52
CA ALA A 31 9.41 0.73 15.05
C ALA A 31 8.29 0.78 14.01
N SER A 32 7.70 1.94 13.74
CA SER A 32 6.74 2.10 12.64
C SER A 32 6.91 3.43 11.91
N SER A 33 6.63 3.43 10.61
CA SER A 33 6.52 4.64 9.78
C SER A 33 5.39 4.44 8.77
N HIS A 34 4.42 5.37 8.79
CA HIS A 34 3.21 5.30 7.95
C HIS A 34 2.49 3.95 8.12
N SER A 35 2.33 3.20 7.03
CA SER A 35 1.69 1.89 7.04
C SER A 35 2.65 0.74 7.35
N TRP A 36 3.92 0.99 7.71
CA TRP A 36 4.91 -0.08 7.92
C TRP A 36 5.37 -0.16 9.37
N ALA A 37 5.40 -1.37 9.93
CA ALA A 37 6.09 -1.71 11.18
C ALA A 37 7.35 -2.54 10.91
N TRP A 38 8.36 -2.38 11.75
CA TRP A 38 9.69 -2.96 11.61
C TRP A 38 10.06 -3.67 12.91
N LEU A 39 10.54 -4.91 12.83
CA LEU A 39 11.14 -5.63 13.96
C LEU A 39 12.63 -5.84 13.68
N ARG A 40 13.46 -5.32 14.59
CA ARG A 40 14.91 -5.50 14.61
C ARG A 40 15.26 -6.68 15.52
N PHE A 41 15.79 -7.77 14.97
CA PHE A 41 16.21 -8.93 15.77
C PHE A 41 17.70 -9.26 15.60
N ASP A 42 18.29 -9.87 16.63
CA ASP A 42 19.62 -10.46 16.56
C ASP A 42 19.47 -11.96 16.20
N PRO A 43 19.97 -12.42 15.04
CA PRO A 43 19.90 -13.80 14.60
C PRO A 43 20.57 -14.77 15.58
N THR A 44 21.50 -14.33 16.42
CA THR A 44 22.16 -15.23 17.39
C THR A 44 21.29 -15.49 18.63
N VAL A 45 20.34 -14.61 18.95
CA VAL A 45 19.38 -14.79 20.07
C VAL A 45 18.32 -15.84 19.71
N VAL A 46 18.03 -16.01 18.41
CA VAL A 46 17.10 -17.03 17.90
C VAL A 46 17.64 -18.46 18.08
N GLU A 47 18.95 -18.64 18.30
CA GLU A 47 19.55 -19.96 18.57
C GLU A 47 19.52 -20.36 20.06
N GLU A 48 19.48 -19.41 21.01
CA GLU A 48 19.54 -19.72 22.46
C GLU A 48 18.18 -19.88 23.13
N GLU A 49 17.14 -19.19 22.64
CA GLU A 49 15.77 -19.49 23.03
C GLU A 49 15.22 -20.58 22.09
N ARG A 50 14.56 -21.62 22.64
CA ARG A 50 14.00 -22.76 21.89
C ARG A 50 12.82 -22.37 20.97
N TRP A 51 13.03 -21.42 20.07
CA TRP A 51 12.18 -21.21 18.92
C TRP A 51 12.55 -22.28 17.90
N ILE A 52 11.70 -23.28 17.72
CA ILE A 52 11.88 -24.25 16.63
C ILE A 52 11.57 -23.53 15.32
N ALA A 53 12.54 -22.75 14.82
CA ALA A 53 12.61 -22.28 13.45
C ALA A 53 13.25 -23.39 12.60
N GLN A 54 12.50 -24.46 12.35
CA GLN A 54 12.94 -25.48 11.40
C GLN A 54 12.65 -24.98 9.98
N ALA A 55 13.70 -24.57 9.27
CA ALA A 55 13.64 -24.34 7.83
C ALA A 55 13.54 -25.69 7.11
N GLU A 56 12.32 -26.20 6.95
CA GLU A 56 12.08 -27.45 6.22
C GLU A 56 12.07 -27.22 4.70
N ARG A 57 12.61 -28.18 3.95
CA ARG A 57 12.53 -28.24 2.49
C ARG A 57 11.67 -29.43 2.09
N GLU A 58 10.42 -29.20 1.73
CA GLU A 58 9.56 -30.24 1.13
C GLU A 58 9.75 -30.33 -0.39
N PRO A 59 9.71 -31.54 -0.98
CA PRO A 59 9.74 -31.73 -2.41
C PRO A 59 8.34 -31.59 -3.02
N LEU A 60 7.89 -30.35 -3.25
CA LEU A 60 6.68 -30.07 -4.04
C LEU A 60 7.07 -29.76 -5.49
N GLY A 61 7.29 -30.80 -6.30
CA GLY A 61 7.49 -30.66 -7.74
C GLY A 61 8.63 -29.70 -8.15
N LYS A 62 8.64 -29.28 -9.42
CA LYS A 62 9.79 -28.61 -10.07
C LYS A 62 10.18 -27.22 -9.52
N ALA A 63 9.56 -26.71 -8.46
CA ALA A 63 9.92 -25.44 -7.83
C ALA A 63 10.19 -25.63 -6.33
N ARG A 64 11.47 -25.62 -5.94
CA ARG A 64 11.90 -25.57 -4.53
C ARG A 64 11.70 -24.13 -4.02
N ARG A 65 10.74 -23.90 -3.12
CA ARG A 65 10.55 -22.61 -2.45
C ARG A 65 10.89 -22.73 -0.96
N PRO A 66 11.72 -21.85 -0.39
CA PRO A 66 11.92 -21.80 1.05
C PRO A 66 10.67 -21.22 1.74
N PHE A 67 10.28 -21.81 2.85
CA PHE A 67 9.25 -21.29 3.74
C PHE A 67 9.75 -21.36 5.18
N LEU A 68 9.29 -20.45 6.03
CA LEU A 68 9.54 -20.45 7.46
C LEU A 68 8.30 -21.00 8.16
N VAL A 69 8.46 -22.02 9.01
CA VAL A 69 7.39 -22.48 9.90
C VAL A 69 7.72 -21.97 11.29
N ILE A 70 6.86 -21.12 11.84
CA ILE A 70 6.96 -20.64 13.22
C ILE A 70 5.93 -21.42 14.03
N ARG A 71 6.36 -22.13 15.07
CA ARG A 71 5.48 -22.83 16.00
C ARG A 71 5.42 -22.05 17.31
N GLY A 72 4.24 -21.54 17.65
CA GLY A 72 3.98 -20.91 18.95
C GLY A 72 3.54 -21.92 20.00
N GLU A 73 3.40 -21.46 21.24
CA GLU A 73 2.72 -22.24 22.27
C GLU A 73 1.23 -22.45 21.91
N ALA A 74 0.65 -23.56 22.39
CA ALA A 74 -0.71 -24.02 22.11
C ALA A 74 -0.99 -24.56 20.67
N ASP A 75 -0.07 -25.35 20.11
CA ASP A 75 -0.25 -26.11 18.85
C ASP A 75 -0.55 -25.25 17.60
N ARG A 76 -0.25 -23.94 17.64
CA ARG A 76 -0.40 -23.05 16.49
C ARG A 76 0.90 -23.01 15.68
N SER A 77 0.80 -23.32 14.40
CA SER A 77 1.90 -23.19 13.44
C SER A 77 1.55 -22.20 12.33
N TRP A 78 2.41 -21.22 12.10
CA TRP A 78 2.31 -20.28 10.99
C TRP A 78 3.30 -20.67 9.89
N ARG A 79 2.83 -20.72 8.64
CA ARG A 79 3.65 -21.03 7.46
C ARG A 79 3.83 -19.76 6.63
N ILE A 80 5.06 -19.25 6.58
CA ILE A 80 5.42 -18.03 5.85
C ILE A 80 6.17 -18.42 4.58
N SER A 81 5.59 -18.13 3.42
CA SER A 81 6.24 -18.37 2.12
C SER A 81 7.19 -17.23 1.80
N LEU A 82 8.46 -17.53 1.55
CA LEU A 82 9.47 -16.52 1.25
C LEU A 82 9.54 -16.33 -0.28
N TYR A 83 9.28 -15.11 -0.74
CA TYR A 83 9.45 -14.74 -2.14
C TYR A 83 10.79 -14.04 -2.35
N SER A 84 11.54 -14.46 -3.37
CA SER A 84 12.72 -13.75 -3.86
C SER A 84 12.44 -13.26 -5.27
N PRO A 85 12.23 -11.95 -5.49
CA PRO A 85 12.62 -11.35 -6.74
C PRO A 85 14.16 -11.32 -6.76
N LYS A 86 14.75 -11.56 -7.93
CA LYS A 86 16.19 -11.76 -8.08
C LYS A 86 16.99 -10.58 -7.51
N GLN A 87 17.84 -10.88 -6.52
CA GLN A 87 18.98 -10.07 -6.04
C GLN A 87 18.71 -8.75 -5.29
N GLU A 88 17.62 -8.65 -4.51
CA GLU A 88 17.35 -7.52 -3.60
C GLU A 88 16.70 -8.00 -2.26
N PRO A 89 16.63 -7.19 -1.18
CA PRO A 89 16.17 -7.67 0.13
C PRO A 89 14.73 -8.20 0.12
N LEU A 90 14.44 -9.16 1.01
CA LEU A 90 13.15 -9.85 1.08
C LEU A 90 12.00 -8.87 1.33
N HIS A 91 11.06 -8.78 0.39
CA HIS A 91 9.76 -8.13 0.60
C HIS A 91 8.75 -9.13 1.16
N LEU A 92 8.19 -8.82 2.32
CA LEU A 92 7.03 -9.48 2.91
C LEU A 92 5.78 -8.74 2.46
N ALA A 93 4.82 -9.43 1.83
CA ALA A 93 3.52 -8.87 1.51
C ALA A 93 2.45 -9.50 2.41
N PHE A 94 1.84 -8.68 3.25
CA PHE A 94 0.57 -8.98 3.91
C PHE A 94 -0.46 -7.96 3.40
N HIS A 95 -1.67 -8.42 3.10
CA HIS A 95 -2.80 -7.57 2.75
C HIS A 95 -3.74 -7.51 3.96
N HIS A 96 -4.01 -6.31 4.48
CA HIS A 96 -5.14 -6.06 5.36
C HIS A 96 -5.72 -4.67 5.09
N ASP A 97 -7.05 -4.62 5.09
CA ASP A 97 -7.90 -3.50 4.69
C ASP A 97 -7.92 -2.38 5.74
N PHE A 98 -8.06 -1.13 5.28
CA PHE A 98 -8.17 0.07 6.10
C PHE A 98 -9.53 0.12 6.81
N TYR A 99 -9.51 0.18 8.14
CA TYR A 99 -10.60 0.73 8.96
C TYR A 99 -10.03 1.26 10.28
N ARG A 100 -10.36 2.50 10.65
CA ARG A 100 -10.01 3.05 11.97
C ARG A 100 -10.93 2.40 13.01
N PRO A 101 -10.43 1.61 13.98
CA PRO A 101 -11.29 1.08 15.03
C PRO A 101 -11.88 2.22 15.85
N PRO A 102 -13.07 2.03 16.46
CA PRO A 102 -13.61 2.99 17.42
C PRO A 102 -12.58 3.24 18.52
N THR A 103 -12.45 4.51 18.94
CA THR A 103 -11.50 4.95 19.99
C THR A 103 -11.88 4.48 21.39
N GLN A 104 -13.03 3.83 21.54
CA GLN A 104 -13.57 3.35 22.81
C GLN A 104 -13.34 1.84 22.99
N PRO A 105 -12.97 1.36 24.19
CA PRO A 105 -12.85 -0.06 24.50
C PRO A 105 -14.13 -0.84 24.16
N LEU A 106 -13.97 -2.06 23.63
CA LEU A 106 -15.10 -2.92 23.24
C LEU A 106 -16.01 -3.23 24.43
N GLU A 107 -15.41 -3.38 25.61
CA GLU A 107 -16.08 -3.63 26.88
C GLU A 107 -17.03 -2.48 27.25
N ASP A 108 -16.61 -1.23 27.09
CA ASP A 108 -17.44 -0.06 27.37
C ASP A 108 -18.61 0.06 26.37
N LEU A 109 -18.35 -0.28 25.10
CA LEU A 109 -19.36 -0.28 24.04
C LEU A 109 -20.39 -1.40 24.23
N LEU A 110 -19.96 -2.55 24.78
CA LEU A 110 -20.83 -3.66 25.16
C LEU A 110 -21.63 -3.37 26.44
N ASP A 111 -21.02 -2.73 27.45
CA ASP A 111 -21.70 -2.31 28.67
C ASP A 111 -22.77 -1.26 28.36
N GLU A 112 -22.50 -0.33 27.43
CA GLU A 112 -23.49 0.64 26.94
C GLU A 112 -24.64 -0.05 26.19
N LEU A 113 -24.33 -1.06 25.36
CA LEU A 113 -25.34 -1.86 24.66
C LEU A 113 -26.20 -2.67 25.65
N ASP A 114 -25.57 -3.36 26.60
CA ASP A 114 -26.23 -4.21 27.62
C ASP A 114 -27.08 -3.39 28.60
N ALA A 115 -26.71 -2.12 28.85
CA ALA A 115 -27.51 -1.19 29.62
C ALA A 115 -28.81 -0.76 28.92
N THR A 116 -28.91 -0.94 27.59
CA THR A 116 -30.05 -0.51 26.79
C THR A 116 -31.00 -1.64 26.38
N VAL A 117 -30.63 -2.91 26.61
CA VAL A 117 -31.44 -4.08 26.24
C VAL A 117 -31.96 -4.82 27.49
N PRO A 118 -33.12 -5.51 27.42
CA PRO A 118 -33.63 -6.30 28.54
C PRO A 118 -32.67 -7.42 28.95
N GLU A 119 -32.74 -7.87 30.21
CA GLU A 119 -31.83 -8.87 30.82
C GLU A 119 -31.67 -10.15 29.97
N ASP A 120 -32.75 -10.63 29.34
CA ASP A 120 -32.75 -11.80 28.44
C ASP A 120 -31.89 -11.63 27.17
N PHE A 121 -31.52 -10.39 26.82
CA PHE A 121 -30.76 -10.01 25.62
C PHE A 121 -29.35 -9.50 25.92
N GLN A 122 -28.98 -9.38 27.19
CA GLN A 122 -27.63 -8.96 27.58
C GLN A 122 -26.56 -9.96 27.09
N THR A 123 -25.40 -9.42 26.75
CA THR A 123 -24.28 -10.17 26.20
C THR A 123 -23.74 -11.09 27.29
N MET A 124 -23.74 -12.41 27.05
CA MET A 124 -23.20 -13.33 28.06
C MET A 124 -21.69 -13.15 28.13
N LYS A 125 -21.13 -12.96 29.33
CA LYS A 125 -19.68 -12.80 29.56
C LYS A 125 -18.82 -13.88 28.89
N GLU A 126 -19.36 -15.08 28.67
CA GLU A 126 -18.70 -16.18 27.96
C GLU A 126 -18.51 -15.96 26.45
N GLU A 127 -19.31 -15.09 25.81
CA GLU A 127 -19.15 -14.69 24.41
C GLU A 127 -18.08 -13.58 24.26
N VAL A 128 -17.91 -12.72 25.28
CA VAL A 128 -16.92 -11.63 25.33
C VAL A 128 -15.49 -12.16 25.57
N GLY A 129 -15.35 -13.21 26.39
CA GLY A 129 -14.05 -13.82 26.73
C GLY A 129 -13.28 -14.45 25.56
N LYS A 130 -13.86 -14.50 24.35
CA LYS A 130 -13.19 -15.02 23.13
C LYS A 130 -12.54 -13.93 22.27
N GLY A 131 -12.66 -12.64 22.65
CA GLY A 131 -12.31 -11.48 21.82
C GLY A 131 -11.10 -10.64 22.27
N SER A 132 -10.30 -11.05 23.25
CA SER A 132 -9.18 -10.26 23.81
C SER A 132 -7.90 -10.27 22.93
N GLY A 133 -8.04 -9.93 21.65
CA GLY A 133 -6.93 -9.86 20.68
C GLY A 133 -6.97 -8.58 19.83
N THR A 134 -6.11 -8.52 18.82
CA THR A 134 -5.91 -7.40 17.87
C THR A 134 -7.20 -6.72 17.37
N SER A 135 -7.09 -5.51 16.79
CA SER A 135 -8.24 -4.76 16.23
C SER A 135 -9.15 -5.59 15.31
N SER A 136 -8.57 -6.47 14.48
CA SER A 136 -9.33 -7.39 13.63
C SER A 136 -10.10 -8.47 14.40
N THR A 137 -9.61 -8.87 15.59
CA THR A 137 -10.25 -9.82 16.49
C THR A 137 -11.40 -9.15 17.26
N ARG A 138 -11.21 -7.88 17.66
CA ARG A 138 -12.26 -7.04 18.27
C ARG A 138 -13.42 -6.76 17.32
N LEU A 139 -13.14 -6.47 16.04
CA LEU A 139 -14.17 -6.29 15.01
C LEU A 139 -14.93 -7.59 14.74
N LYS A 140 -14.24 -8.73 14.66
CA LYS A 140 -14.87 -10.05 14.54
C LYS A 140 -15.69 -10.42 15.77
N SER A 141 -15.28 -10.02 16.98
CA SER A 141 -16.06 -10.26 18.19
C SER A 141 -17.26 -9.32 18.30
N LEU A 142 -17.13 -8.05 17.89
CA LEU A 142 -18.27 -7.13 17.82
C LEU A 142 -19.31 -7.62 16.81
N ASP A 143 -18.89 -7.98 15.59
CA ASP A 143 -19.79 -8.55 14.57
C ASP A 143 -20.40 -9.88 15.02
N ALA A 144 -19.64 -10.73 15.72
CA ALA A 144 -20.17 -11.97 16.31
C ALA A 144 -21.21 -11.69 17.41
N VAL A 145 -20.99 -10.69 18.28
CA VAL A 145 -21.94 -10.28 19.30
C VAL A 145 -23.20 -9.70 18.66
N LYS A 146 -23.05 -8.79 17.68
CA LYS A 146 -24.17 -8.25 16.89
C LYS A 146 -24.99 -9.37 16.24
N LYS A 147 -24.32 -10.37 15.63
CA LYS A 147 -24.97 -11.56 15.05
C LYS A 147 -25.64 -12.45 16.09
N ALA A 148 -25.03 -12.65 17.25
CA ALA A 148 -25.60 -13.45 18.34
C ALA A 148 -26.86 -12.78 18.92
N GLN A 149 -26.83 -11.47 19.17
CA GLN A 149 -27.99 -10.71 19.60
C GLN A 149 -29.10 -10.70 18.54
N ALA A 150 -28.76 -10.46 17.27
CA ALA A 150 -29.71 -10.55 16.16
C ALA A 150 -30.37 -11.93 16.07
N LYS A 151 -29.60 -13.01 16.29
CA LYS A 151 -30.13 -14.39 16.34
C LYS A 151 -31.05 -14.61 17.54
N ARG A 152 -30.74 -14.07 18.72
CA ARG A 152 -31.61 -14.16 19.91
C ARG A 152 -32.92 -13.41 19.70
N VAL A 153 -32.87 -12.22 19.12
CA VAL A 153 -34.06 -11.44 18.75
C VAL A 153 -34.92 -12.21 17.73
N GLY A 154 -34.31 -12.76 16.68
CA GLY A 154 -35.02 -13.58 15.69
C GLY A 154 -35.65 -14.84 16.29
N ALA A 155 -34.93 -15.56 17.17
CA ALA A 155 -35.44 -16.74 17.86
C ALA A 155 -36.58 -16.41 18.82
N TRP A 156 -36.48 -15.29 19.54
CA TRP A 156 -37.52 -14.80 20.46
C TRP A 156 -38.80 -14.42 19.72
N ILE A 157 -38.69 -13.76 18.56
CA ILE A 157 -39.84 -13.43 17.69
C ILE A 157 -40.50 -14.71 17.16
N ASN A 158 -39.72 -15.66 16.67
CA ASN A 158 -40.25 -16.91 16.09
C ASN A 158 -40.88 -17.85 17.13
N ALA A 159 -40.51 -17.74 18.41
CA ALA A 159 -41.05 -18.57 19.49
C ALA A 159 -42.42 -18.10 20.01
N ARG A 160 -42.91 -16.94 19.54
CA ARG A 160 -44.17 -16.34 20.00
C ARG A 160 -45.14 -16.14 18.85
N ASP A 161 -46.06 -17.09 18.72
CA ASP A 161 -47.13 -17.10 17.69
C ASP A 161 -48.19 -15.99 17.87
N ASP A 162 -48.08 -15.14 18.90
CA ASP A 162 -49.14 -14.27 19.41
C ASP A 162 -48.90 -12.76 19.22
N PHE A 163 -47.95 -12.34 18.37
CA PHE A 163 -47.76 -10.91 18.07
C PHE A 163 -48.92 -10.31 17.25
N GLY A 164 -49.98 -9.96 17.96
CA GLY A 164 -51.14 -9.23 17.45
C GLY A 164 -50.94 -7.71 17.34
N ASP A 165 -49.84 -7.14 17.83
CA ASP A 165 -49.57 -5.70 17.70
C ASP A 165 -48.09 -5.36 17.90
N GLY A 166 -47.51 -4.58 16.99
CA GLY A 166 -46.09 -4.18 17.02
C GLY A 166 -45.64 -3.40 18.24
N ASP A 167 -46.62 -2.80 18.90
CA ASP A 167 -46.40 -2.01 20.09
C ASP A 167 -45.87 -2.84 21.27
N GLN A 168 -46.23 -4.13 21.34
CA GLN A 168 -45.80 -5.00 22.43
C GLN A 168 -44.32 -5.39 22.32
N ALA A 169 -43.82 -5.64 21.10
CA ALA A 169 -42.39 -5.88 20.86
C ALA A 169 -41.55 -4.63 21.19
N ARG A 170 -42.01 -3.43 20.79
CA ARG A 170 -41.33 -2.15 21.10
C ARG A 170 -41.30 -1.87 22.60
N ARG A 171 -42.40 -2.06 23.31
CA ARG A 171 -42.44 -1.86 24.77
C ARG A 171 -41.48 -2.80 25.48
N VAL A 172 -41.41 -4.06 25.05
CA VAL A 172 -40.51 -5.06 25.65
C VAL A 172 -39.04 -4.72 25.35
N LEU A 173 -38.72 -4.32 24.12
CA LEU A 173 -37.33 -4.15 23.68
C LEU A 173 -36.76 -2.75 23.94
N SER A 174 -37.58 -1.69 23.96
CA SER A 174 -37.14 -0.29 24.07
C SER A 174 -37.78 0.49 25.23
N GLY A 175 -38.72 -0.12 25.95
CA GLY A 175 -39.47 0.54 27.03
C GLY A 175 -40.47 1.63 26.60
N LYS A 176 -40.65 1.88 25.29
CA LYS A 176 -41.49 2.96 24.74
C LYS A 176 -42.66 2.42 23.92
N ALA A 177 -43.79 3.12 23.92
CA ALA A 177 -44.94 2.85 23.05
C ALA A 177 -44.79 3.52 21.67
N CYS A 178 -45.46 3.00 20.65
CA CYS A 178 -45.49 3.56 19.29
C CYS A 178 -46.26 4.87 19.24
N SER A 179 -45.81 5.78 18.39
CA SER A 179 -46.54 7.05 18.18
C SER A 179 -47.70 6.85 17.19
N PRO A 180 -48.81 7.60 17.31
CA PRO A 180 -49.99 7.44 16.44
C PRO A 180 -49.76 7.68 14.93
N GLY A 181 -48.61 8.22 14.52
CA GLY A 181 -48.26 8.52 13.12
C GLY A 181 -47.32 7.51 12.46
N GLU A 182 -46.93 6.46 13.18
CA GLU A 182 -45.92 5.49 12.75
C GLU A 182 -46.58 4.38 11.90
N ARG A 183 -46.12 4.18 10.65
CA ARG A 183 -46.64 3.10 9.80
C ARG A 183 -46.05 1.75 10.24
N LEU A 184 -46.92 0.77 10.48
CA LEU A 184 -46.57 -0.55 10.96
C LEU A 184 -46.58 -1.57 9.80
N GLY A 185 -45.40 -2.14 9.49
CA GLY A 185 -45.28 -3.29 8.57
C GLY A 185 -45.54 -4.63 9.27
N PRO A 186 -45.48 -5.77 8.57
CA PRO A 186 -45.75 -7.12 9.14
C PRO A 186 -44.73 -7.58 10.20
N PHE A 187 -43.62 -6.86 10.36
CA PHE A 187 -42.66 -7.02 11.47
C PHE A 187 -42.48 -5.70 12.27
N ASN A 188 -43.41 -4.76 12.11
CA ASN A 188 -43.50 -3.50 12.84
C ASN A 188 -42.20 -2.66 12.84
N VAL A 189 -41.91 -2.00 13.97
CA VAL A 189 -40.77 -1.11 14.27
C VAL A 189 -39.45 -1.84 14.51
N LEU A 190 -39.39 -3.17 14.31
CA LEU A 190 -38.19 -3.97 14.52
C LEU A 190 -36.97 -3.49 13.69
N PRO A 191 -37.11 -3.12 12.41
CA PRO A 191 -35.99 -2.54 11.65
C PRO A 191 -35.49 -1.21 12.26
N GLN A 192 -36.39 -0.41 12.82
CA GLN A 192 -36.05 0.85 13.50
C GLN A 192 -35.40 0.62 14.87
N PHE A 193 -35.82 -0.41 15.60
CA PHE A 193 -35.18 -0.82 16.86
C PHE A 193 -33.76 -1.34 16.64
N LEU A 194 -33.58 -2.21 15.63
CA LEU A 194 -32.25 -2.70 15.26
C LEU A 194 -31.36 -1.57 14.70
N ASP A 195 -31.93 -0.60 13.97
CA ASP A 195 -31.23 0.64 13.60
C ASP A 195 -30.82 1.46 14.85
N THR A 196 -31.70 1.57 15.85
CA THR A 196 -31.42 2.30 17.11
C THR A 196 -30.29 1.64 17.92
N LEU A 197 -30.12 0.32 17.81
CA LEU A 197 -29.02 -0.42 18.44
C LEU A 197 -27.75 -0.48 17.58
N SER A 198 -27.68 0.23 16.45
CA SER A 198 -26.57 0.11 15.48
C SER A 198 -26.33 -1.34 15.01
N LEU A 199 -27.39 -2.16 15.04
CA LEU A 199 -27.43 -3.54 14.53
C LEU A 199 -27.94 -3.60 13.08
N GLY A 200 -28.45 -2.48 12.55
CA GLY A 200 -28.98 -2.34 11.19
C GLY A 200 -30.35 -2.97 10.97
N LYS A 201 -30.98 -2.76 9.81
CA LYS A 201 -32.34 -3.22 9.46
C LYS A 201 -32.56 -4.75 9.34
N ALA A 202 -31.65 -5.60 9.81
CA ALA A 202 -31.69 -7.04 9.58
C ALA A 202 -31.35 -7.92 10.79
N PHE A 203 -31.82 -9.16 10.74
CA PHE A 203 -31.41 -10.22 11.66
C PHE A 203 -30.69 -11.35 10.90
N GLY A 204 -29.66 -11.93 11.52
CA GLY A 204 -28.83 -12.97 10.92
C GLY A 204 -29.53 -14.32 10.81
N THR A 205 -29.37 -15.00 9.67
CA THR A 205 -29.78 -16.40 9.46
C THR A 205 -28.61 -17.37 9.70
N GLU A 206 -28.90 -18.67 9.87
CA GLU A 206 -27.87 -19.71 10.11
C GLU A 206 -26.78 -19.77 9.02
N ASP A 207 -27.08 -19.29 7.81
CA ASP A 207 -26.15 -19.27 6.67
C ASP A 207 -25.31 -17.98 6.56
N SER A 208 -25.25 -17.16 7.63
CA SER A 208 -24.55 -15.86 7.64
C SER A 208 -25.13 -14.78 6.71
N ALA A 209 -26.32 -15.00 6.16
CA ALA A 209 -27.04 -14.00 5.36
C ALA A 209 -27.97 -13.14 6.24
N TRP A 210 -28.02 -11.84 5.96
CA TRP A 210 -28.91 -10.88 6.61
C TRP A 210 -30.34 -10.93 6.03
N GLN A 211 -31.36 -11.08 6.88
CA GLN A 211 -32.78 -10.91 6.51
C GLN A 211 -33.28 -9.52 6.91
N VAL A 212 -33.66 -8.71 5.91
CA VAL A 212 -34.18 -7.36 6.10
C VAL A 212 -35.72 -7.39 6.06
N GLY A 213 -36.38 -6.63 6.94
CA GLY A 213 -37.84 -6.49 6.94
C GLY A 213 -38.40 -5.96 5.59
N PRO A 214 -39.61 -6.37 5.19
CA PRO A 214 -40.20 -6.05 3.88
C PRO A 214 -40.53 -4.57 3.67
N GLU A 215 -40.36 -3.69 4.66
CA GLU A 215 -40.57 -2.24 4.57
C GLU A 215 -39.32 -1.39 4.85
N ALA A 216 -38.13 -1.98 4.96
CA ALA A 216 -36.88 -1.23 5.04
C ALA A 216 -36.73 -0.33 3.79
N GLY A 217 -36.83 0.99 3.98
CA GLY A 217 -36.99 1.97 2.89
C GLY A 217 -35.75 2.20 2.00
N SER A 218 -34.60 1.55 2.27
CA SER A 218 -33.39 1.66 1.47
C SER A 218 -32.80 0.28 1.20
N VAL A 219 -32.35 0.06 -0.03
CA VAL A 219 -31.54 -1.08 -0.47
C VAL A 219 -30.10 -0.58 -0.47
N GLY A 220 -29.23 -1.06 0.42
CA GLY A 220 -27.88 -0.53 0.58
C GLY A 220 -27.30 -0.78 1.97
N SER A 221 -25.97 -0.72 2.05
CA SER A 221 -25.13 -1.18 3.15
C SER A 221 -25.57 -0.69 4.51
N PHE A 222 -25.35 -1.52 5.52
CA PHE A 222 -25.44 -1.12 6.93
C PHE A 222 -24.38 -0.07 7.33
N ASP A 223 -23.33 0.12 6.50
CA ASP A 223 -22.18 1.00 6.80
C ASP A 223 -22.08 2.21 5.84
N ARG A 224 -22.93 2.30 4.81
CA ARG A 224 -22.91 3.42 3.86
C ARG A 224 -23.90 4.51 4.30
N SER A 225 -23.43 5.76 4.37
CA SER A 225 -24.26 6.93 4.72
C SER A 225 -25.38 7.19 3.69
N ARG A 226 -25.21 6.75 2.43
CA ARG A 226 -26.22 6.78 1.36
C ARG A 226 -26.16 5.52 0.48
N SER A 227 -27.31 5.09 -0.01
CA SER A 227 -27.42 3.98 -0.98
C SER A 227 -27.07 4.46 -2.39
N LEU A 228 -26.29 3.66 -3.13
CA LEU A 228 -26.03 3.88 -4.57
C LEU A 228 -27.32 3.94 -5.39
N TYR A 229 -28.37 3.24 -4.97
CA TYR A 229 -29.68 3.27 -5.63
C TYR A 229 -30.32 4.66 -5.62
N ALA A 230 -29.99 5.49 -4.63
CA ALA A 230 -30.51 6.84 -4.47
C ALA A 230 -29.68 7.89 -5.23
N THR A 231 -28.39 7.63 -5.46
CA THR A 231 -27.46 8.59 -6.06
C THR A 231 -27.23 8.34 -7.55
N VAL A 232 -27.22 7.08 -7.98
CA VAL A 232 -26.92 6.71 -9.36
C VAL A 232 -28.15 6.94 -10.26
N PRO A 233 -27.99 7.53 -11.45
CA PRO A 233 -29.08 7.76 -12.39
C PRO A 233 -29.86 6.47 -12.72
N ARG A 234 -31.17 6.62 -12.93
CA ARG A 234 -32.03 5.49 -13.29
C ARG A 234 -31.68 4.97 -14.68
N ALA A 235 -31.77 3.66 -14.86
CA ALA A 235 -31.62 3.05 -16.17
C ALA A 235 -32.86 3.30 -17.03
N GLU A 236 -32.65 3.74 -18.27
CA GLU A 236 -33.69 3.97 -19.28
C GLU A 236 -33.58 2.95 -20.41
N LEU A 237 -34.63 2.79 -21.22
CA LEU A 237 -34.60 1.86 -22.36
C LEU A 237 -33.47 2.20 -23.33
N ILE A 238 -32.71 1.19 -23.74
CA ILE A 238 -31.60 1.37 -24.69
C ILE A 238 -32.13 1.81 -26.05
N ALA A 239 -31.60 2.92 -26.55
CA ALA A 239 -31.91 3.42 -27.88
C ALA A 239 -31.43 2.43 -28.95
N GLY A 240 -32.35 1.95 -29.79
CA GLY A 240 -32.08 0.89 -30.78
C GLY A 240 -32.48 -0.52 -30.34
N GLY A 241 -32.97 -0.68 -29.11
CA GLY A 241 -33.53 -1.93 -28.60
C GLY A 241 -32.59 -2.69 -27.66
N PRO A 242 -33.06 -3.82 -27.12
CA PRO A 242 -32.29 -4.62 -26.17
C PRO A 242 -31.11 -5.32 -26.85
N ILE A 243 -30.12 -5.70 -26.04
CA ILE A 243 -28.85 -6.26 -26.49
C ILE A 243 -28.66 -7.61 -25.82
N GLU A 244 -28.39 -8.62 -26.62
CA GLU A 244 -28.12 -9.96 -26.13
C GLU A 244 -26.62 -10.20 -25.98
N LEU A 245 -26.19 -10.56 -24.77
CA LEU A 245 -24.80 -10.78 -24.42
C LEU A 245 -24.62 -12.20 -23.84
N PRO A 246 -23.48 -12.86 -24.04
CA PRO A 246 -23.14 -14.07 -23.30
C PRO A 246 -23.27 -13.84 -21.78
N VAL A 247 -23.84 -14.79 -21.03
CA VAL A 247 -24.01 -14.61 -19.58
C VAL A 247 -22.68 -14.39 -18.84
N ASP A 248 -21.59 -14.98 -19.35
CA ASP A 248 -20.24 -14.80 -18.82
C ASP A 248 -19.76 -13.35 -18.86
N ASP A 249 -20.35 -12.50 -19.71
CA ASP A 249 -20.03 -11.07 -19.75
C ASP A 249 -20.49 -10.32 -18.51
N LEU A 250 -21.44 -10.87 -17.74
CA LEU A 250 -21.84 -10.30 -16.46
C LEU A 250 -20.67 -10.17 -15.47
N ALA A 251 -19.67 -11.06 -15.55
CA ALA A 251 -18.45 -10.96 -14.76
C ALA A 251 -17.57 -9.73 -15.10
N ARG A 252 -17.88 -9.05 -16.19
CA ARG A 252 -17.09 -7.95 -16.76
C ARG A 252 -17.83 -6.61 -16.77
N PHE A 253 -19.13 -6.59 -16.46
CA PHE A 253 -19.94 -5.36 -16.48
C PHE A 253 -19.41 -4.26 -15.55
N TRP A 254 -18.84 -4.65 -14.40
CA TRP A 254 -18.21 -3.72 -13.46
C TRP A 254 -17.02 -2.95 -14.05
N LEU A 255 -16.42 -3.44 -15.14
CA LEU A 255 -15.32 -2.73 -15.81
C LEU A 255 -15.80 -1.47 -16.52
N LEU A 256 -17.05 -1.40 -16.97
CA LEU A 256 -17.59 -0.24 -17.68
C LEU A 256 -17.57 1.03 -16.82
N PRO A 257 -18.12 1.03 -15.59
CA PRO A 257 -17.99 2.16 -14.67
C PRO A 257 -16.55 2.36 -14.20
N TRP A 258 -15.84 1.27 -13.89
CA TRP A 258 -14.46 1.35 -13.41
C TRP A 258 -13.49 1.98 -14.43
N PHE A 259 -13.67 1.74 -15.73
CA PHE A 259 -12.86 2.37 -16.78
C PHE A 259 -13.16 3.86 -16.95
N CYS A 260 -14.36 4.31 -16.56
CA CYS A 260 -14.67 5.72 -16.51
C CYS A 260 -14.07 6.37 -15.26
N GLU A 261 -14.18 5.68 -14.12
CA GLU A 261 -13.80 6.18 -12.81
C GLU A 261 -13.45 5.02 -11.87
N THR A 262 -12.18 4.98 -11.46
CA THR A 262 -11.56 3.82 -10.80
C THR A 262 -12.02 3.59 -9.36
N ASP A 263 -12.62 4.61 -8.74
CA ASP A 263 -13.22 4.56 -7.42
C ASP A 263 -14.68 4.09 -7.43
N SER A 264 -15.24 3.79 -8.61
CA SER A 264 -16.58 3.23 -8.72
C SER A 264 -16.69 1.92 -7.93
N GLU A 265 -17.60 1.91 -6.95
CA GLU A 265 -18.08 0.70 -6.30
C GLU A 265 -19.26 0.14 -7.09
N THR A 266 -19.71 -1.08 -6.77
CA THR A 266 -20.78 -1.70 -7.54
C THR A 266 -21.63 -2.62 -6.67
N ASP A 267 -22.93 -2.44 -6.79
CA ASP A 267 -23.95 -3.28 -6.18
C ASP A 267 -24.73 -4.03 -7.26
N LEU A 268 -25.23 -5.21 -6.90
CA LEU A 268 -26.09 -6.04 -7.75
C LEU A 268 -27.43 -6.27 -7.06
N LEU A 269 -28.52 -5.97 -7.75
CA LEU A 269 -29.86 -6.41 -7.36
C LEU A 269 -30.31 -7.54 -8.29
N ILE A 270 -30.53 -8.71 -7.71
CA ILE A 270 -30.96 -9.90 -8.43
C ILE A 270 -32.35 -10.30 -7.98
N VAL A 271 -33.26 -10.46 -8.93
CA VAL A 271 -34.65 -10.86 -8.69
C VAL A 271 -34.94 -12.13 -9.49
N PRO A 272 -34.75 -13.33 -8.89
CA PRO A 272 -35.12 -14.59 -9.49
C PRO A 272 -36.63 -14.69 -9.71
N LYS A 273 -37.04 -15.59 -10.60
CA LYS A 273 -38.44 -15.96 -10.77
C LYS A 273 -39.03 -16.46 -9.45
N ALA A 274 -40.29 -16.06 -9.19
CA ALA A 274 -41.03 -16.44 -7.98
C ALA A 274 -40.90 -17.95 -7.66
N GLY A 275 -40.60 -18.25 -6.40
CA GLY A 275 -40.40 -19.63 -5.92
C GLY A 275 -38.99 -20.19 -6.12
N THR A 276 -38.08 -19.45 -6.76
CA THR A 276 -36.67 -19.87 -6.94
C THR A 276 -35.75 -19.10 -6.00
N ARG A 277 -34.75 -19.78 -5.43
CA ARG A 277 -33.68 -19.16 -4.65
C ARG A 277 -32.37 -19.24 -5.42
N LEU A 278 -31.66 -18.12 -5.47
CA LEU A 278 -30.29 -18.07 -5.99
C LEU A 278 -29.32 -18.63 -4.95
N ARG A 279 -28.49 -19.58 -5.35
CA ARG A 279 -27.36 -20.06 -4.53
C ARG A 279 -26.13 -19.25 -4.91
N LEU A 280 -25.65 -18.43 -3.99
CA LEU A 280 -24.42 -17.65 -4.15
C LEU A 280 -23.24 -18.40 -3.53
N PRO A 281 -22.01 -18.21 -4.05
CA PRO A 281 -20.81 -18.76 -3.45
C PRO A 281 -20.58 -18.17 -2.05
N ARG A 282 -19.73 -18.81 -1.25
CA ARG A 282 -19.19 -18.15 -0.05
C ARG A 282 -18.26 -17.05 -0.52
N THR A 283 -18.58 -15.82 -0.17
CA THR A 283 -17.78 -14.66 -0.52
C THR A 283 -16.75 -14.37 0.57
N ASP A 284 -15.70 -13.63 0.21
CA ASP A 284 -14.79 -13.05 1.19
C ASP A 284 -15.43 -11.83 1.88
N GLY A 285 -14.71 -11.19 2.80
CA GLY A 285 -15.21 -10.06 3.58
C GLY A 285 -15.50 -8.79 2.77
N SER A 286 -15.23 -8.78 1.47
CA SER A 286 -15.43 -7.62 0.59
C SER A 286 -16.75 -7.66 -0.19
N VAL A 287 -17.54 -8.72 0.01
CA VAL A 287 -18.86 -8.85 -0.56
C VAL A 287 -19.88 -9.15 0.52
N GLU A 288 -20.87 -8.29 0.62
CA GLU A 288 -22.01 -8.50 1.50
C GLU A 288 -23.23 -8.95 0.69
N VAL A 289 -24.01 -9.88 1.26
CA VAL A 289 -25.19 -10.43 0.61
C VAL A 289 -26.40 -10.23 1.52
N HIS A 290 -27.39 -9.50 1.04
CA HIS A 290 -28.62 -9.18 1.75
C HIS A 290 -29.80 -9.83 1.01
N ARG A 291 -30.70 -10.48 1.73
CA ARG A 291 -31.87 -11.14 1.13
C ARG A 291 -33.17 -10.51 1.62
N ARG A 292 -34.06 -10.17 0.68
CA ARG A 292 -35.39 -9.60 0.95
C ARG A 292 -36.46 -10.29 0.11
N GLY A 293 -37.19 -11.21 0.72
CA GLY A 293 -38.15 -12.05 0.00
C GLY A 293 -37.45 -12.88 -1.08
N ALA A 294 -37.82 -12.68 -2.35
CA ALA A 294 -37.14 -13.30 -3.49
C ALA A 294 -35.89 -12.54 -3.94
N GLN A 295 -35.73 -11.27 -3.55
CA GLN A 295 -34.65 -10.42 -4.02
C GLN A 295 -33.36 -10.73 -3.27
N THR A 296 -32.25 -10.72 -3.99
CA THR A 296 -30.89 -10.82 -3.45
C THR A 296 -30.14 -9.56 -3.85
N TYR A 297 -29.69 -8.80 -2.86
CA TYR A 297 -28.82 -7.65 -3.02
C TYR A 297 -27.40 -8.05 -2.67
N ILE A 298 -26.44 -7.68 -3.50
CA ILE A 298 -25.03 -7.98 -3.33
C ILE A 298 -24.28 -6.66 -3.36
N GLU A 299 -23.55 -6.37 -2.31
CA GLU A 299 -22.70 -5.19 -2.21
C GLU A 299 -21.27 -5.62 -2.38
N ILE A 300 -20.53 -4.91 -3.21
CA ILE A 300 -19.13 -5.20 -3.48
C ILE A 300 -18.36 -3.92 -3.19
N THR A 301 -17.68 -3.90 -2.04
CA THR A 301 -16.88 -2.75 -1.61
C THR A 301 -15.62 -2.63 -2.46
N TRP A 302 -14.93 -1.50 -2.33
CA TRP A 302 -13.66 -1.28 -3.00
C TRP A 302 -12.67 -2.42 -2.75
N ASN A 303 -12.06 -2.89 -3.83
CA ASN A 303 -11.15 -4.02 -3.84
C ASN A 303 -10.08 -3.77 -4.90
N PRO A 304 -8.84 -4.23 -4.67
CA PRO A 304 -7.83 -4.26 -5.72
C PRO A 304 -8.39 -5.00 -6.94
N PRO A 305 -8.15 -4.52 -8.16
CA PRO A 305 -8.84 -5.03 -9.34
C PRO A 305 -8.66 -6.53 -9.60
N GLY A 306 -7.50 -7.09 -9.24
CA GLY A 306 -7.26 -8.54 -9.33
C GLY A 306 -8.24 -9.37 -8.49
N ARG A 307 -8.59 -8.91 -7.28
CA ARG A 307 -9.61 -9.56 -6.43
C ARG A 307 -11.01 -9.35 -6.99
N ARG A 308 -11.32 -8.14 -7.49
CA ARG A 308 -12.61 -7.87 -8.15
C ARG A 308 -12.87 -8.86 -9.29
N VAL A 309 -11.89 -9.08 -10.17
CA VAL A 309 -12.02 -10.04 -11.28
C VAL A 309 -12.41 -11.45 -10.79
N SER A 310 -11.77 -11.97 -9.74
CA SER A 310 -12.15 -13.29 -9.19
C SER A 310 -13.55 -13.29 -8.59
N THR A 311 -13.87 -12.28 -7.79
CA THR A 311 -15.17 -12.14 -7.12
C THR A 311 -16.32 -12.10 -8.12
N TYR A 312 -16.24 -11.24 -9.14
CA TYR A 312 -17.26 -11.15 -10.18
C TYR A 312 -17.38 -12.43 -11.01
N ARG A 313 -16.27 -13.14 -11.24
CA ARG A 313 -16.31 -14.42 -11.96
C ARG A 313 -17.09 -15.48 -11.16
N GLU A 314 -16.85 -15.58 -9.85
CA GLU A 314 -17.57 -16.53 -8.99
C GLU A 314 -19.05 -16.17 -8.84
N LEU A 315 -19.36 -14.89 -8.65
CA LEU A 315 -20.74 -14.39 -8.62
C LEU A 315 -21.46 -14.65 -9.95
N CYS A 316 -20.82 -14.35 -11.07
CA CYS A 316 -21.37 -14.58 -12.40
C CYS A 316 -21.66 -16.06 -12.66
N GLN A 317 -20.79 -16.98 -12.25
CA GLN A 317 -21.06 -18.42 -12.35
C GLN A 317 -22.32 -18.84 -11.59
N ALA A 318 -22.53 -18.30 -10.39
CA ALA A 318 -23.74 -18.54 -9.62
C ALA A 318 -24.98 -17.91 -10.26
N ILE A 319 -24.87 -16.70 -10.80
CA ILE A 319 -25.93 -16.00 -11.52
C ILE A 319 -26.32 -16.75 -12.80
N ALA A 320 -25.34 -17.26 -13.55
CA ALA A 320 -25.56 -18.02 -14.78
C ALA A 320 -26.35 -19.31 -14.57
N ALA A 321 -26.31 -19.88 -13.37
CA ALA A 321 -27.10 -21.05 -12.99
C ALA A 321 -28.55 -20.70 -12.60
N ALA A 322 -28.92 -19.41 -12.55
CA ALA A 322 -30.27 -18.99 -12.21
C ALA A 322 -31.27 -19.25 -13.37
N PRO A 323 -32.57 -19.44 -13.08
CA PRO A 323 -33.56 -19.67 -14.13
C PRO A 323 -33.69 -18.48 -15.09
N ALA A 324 -34.06 -18.78 -16.33
CA ALA A 324 -34.50 -17.78 -17.30
C ALA A 324 -35.62 -16.88 -16.73
N GLY A 325 -35.57 -15.60 -17.09
CA GLY A 325 -36.41 -14.54 -16.54
C GLY A 325 -35.92 -13.97 -15.20
N THR A 326 -34.78 -14.42 -14.67
CA THR A 326 -34.12 -13.76 -13.55
C THR A 326 -33.65 -12.37 -13.96
N THR A 327 -34.17 -11.34 -13.31
CA THR A 327 -33.79 -9.95 -13.55
C THR A 327 -32.53 -9.62 -12.76
N ILE A 328 -31.60 -8.91 -13.39
CA ILE A 328 -30.33 -8.50 -12.79
C ILE A 328 -30.15 -7.02 -13.08
N GLU A 329 -29.83 -6.27 -12.03
CA GLU A 329 -29.52 -4.86 -12.10
C GLU A 329 -28.14 -4.61 -11.48
N PHE A 330 -27.24 -3.99 -12.27
CA PHE A 330 -25.95 -3.50 -11.83
C PHE A 330 -26.09 -2.02 -11.54
N ILE A 331 -25.58 -1.59 -10.39
CA ILE A 331 -25.58 -0.20 -9.95
C ILE A 331 -24.15 0.11 -9.54
N ALA A 332 -23.52 1.04 -10.21
CA ALA A 332 -22.16 1.47 -9.90
C ALA A 332 -22.12 2.98 -9.71
N GLY A 333 -21.28 3.41 -8.81
CA GLY A 333 -21.06 4.82 -8.52
C GLY A 333 -20.00 4.99 -7.46
N ARG A 334 -19.49 6.22 -7.33
CA ARG A 334 -18.55 6.55 -6.26
C ARG A 334 -19.30 6.68 -4.95
N MET A 335 -18.66 6.24 -3.87
CA MET A 335 -19.14 6.56 -2.54
C MET A 335 -18.81 8.02 -2.24
N PRO A 336 -19.79 8.87 -1.89
CA PRO A 336 -19.46 10.21 -1.43
C PRO A 336 -18.58 10.07 -0.19
N GLU A 337 -17.34 10.56 -0.27
CA GLU A 337 -16.53 10.77 0.91
C GLU A 337 -17.27 11.78 1.79
N ASP A 338 -17.34 11.52 3.10
CA ASP A 338 -18.33 12.10 4.02
C ASP A 338 -18.38 13.65 4.07
N ASP A 339 -17.47 14.36 3.42
CA ASP A 339 -17.37 15.83 3.42
C ASP A 339 -17.27 16.51 2.03
N SER A 340 -17.31 15.79 0.90
CA SER A 340 -17.22 16.44 -0.42
C SER A 340 -18.61 16.75 -0.98
N ASP A 341 -19.01 18.03 -0.95
CA ASP A 341 -20.23 18.57 -1.58
C ASP A 341 -20.20 18.55 -3.12
N ASP A 342 -19.24 17.85 -3.74
CA ASP A 342 -19.13 17.78 -5.20
C ASP A 342 -20.19 16.85 -5.78
N ALA A 343 -21.38 17.41 -5.97
CA ALA A 343 -22.56 16.75 -6.52
C ALA A 343 -22.54 16.64 -8.06
N SER A 344 -21.39 16.79 -8.71
CA SER A 344 -21.28 16.57 -10.14
C SER A 344 -21.52 15.09 -10.45
N LEU A 345 -22.43 14.79 -11.40
CA LEU A 345 -22.67 13.42 -11.86
C LEU A 345 -21.37 12.84 -12.39
N GLN A 346 -20.86 11.80 -11.73
CA GLN A 346 -19.54 11.29 -12.02
C GLN A 346 -19.63 10.23 -13.12
N ALA A 347 -18.57 10.07 -13.90
CA ALA A 347 -18.58 9.19 -15.06
C ALA A 347 -18.74 7.70 -14.66
N GLY A 348 -18.41 7.35 -13.42
CA GLY A 348 -18.63 6.05 -12.81
C GLY A 348 -20.07 5.72 -12.42
N ASP A 349 -20.96 6.73 -12.35
CA ASP A 349 -22.35 6.56 -11.93
C ASP A 349 -23.21 5.90 -13.02
N GLN A 350 -23.21 4.57 -13.06
CA GLN A 350 -23.79 3.78 -14.13
C GLN A 350 -24.74 2.70 -13.61
N ARG A 351 -25.83 2.47 -14.34
CA ARG A 351 -26.85 1.49 -14.00
C ARG A 351 -27.26 0.68 -15.22
N TYR A 352 -27.29 -0.64 -15.08
CA TYR A 352 -27.58 -1.57 -16.17
C TYR A 352 -28.61 -2.60 -15.72
N LEU A 353 -29.70 -2.76 -16.47
CA LEU A 353 -30.80 -3.66 -16.11
C LEU A 353 -31.14 -4.59 -17.27
N GLY A 354 -31.22 -5.88 -16.97
CA GLY A 354 -31.56 -6.91 -17.94
C GLY A 354 -32.09 -8.18 -17.29
N SER A 355 -32.26 -9.22 -18.11
CA SER A 355 -32.74 -10.52 -17.64
C SER A 355 -32.04 -11.68 -18.31
N LEU A 356 -31.92 -12.80 -17.61
CA LEU A 356 -31.41 -14.04 -18.19
C LEU A 356 -32.43 -14.64 -19.16
N THR A 357 -31.97 -15.12 -20.31
CA THR A 357 -32.80 -15.81 -21.29
C THR A 357 -32.77 -17.33 -21.08
N ASP A 358 -33.62 -18.05 -21.80
CA ASP A 358 -33.59 -19.51 -21.88
C ASP A 358 -32.39 -20.06 -22.68
N GLN A 359 -31.69 -19.20 -23.42
CA GLN A 359 -30.49 -19.55 -24.18
C GLN A 359 -29.20 -19.44 -23.37
N GLY A 360 -29.27 -19.08 -22.09
CA GLY A 360 -28.10 -18.84 -21.25
C GLY A 360 -27.37 -17.54 -21.63
N THR A 361 -28.11 -16.56 -22.14
CA THR A 361 -27.62 -15.20 -22.44
C THR A 361 -28.23 -14.20 -21.46
N PHE A 362 -27.63 -13.01 -21.39
CA PHE A 362 -28.16 -11.87 -20.68
C PHE A 362 -28.72 -10.87 -21.68
N LEU A 363 -30.02 -10.59 -21.60
CA LEU A 363 -30.69 -9.58 -22.39
C LEU A 363 -30.67 -8.26 -21.63
N LEU A 364 -29.73 -7.39 -21.97
CA LEU A 364 -29.64 -6.03 -21.45
C LEU A 364 -30.72 -5.17 -22.11
N THR A 365 -31.56 -4.52 -21.30
CA THR A 365 -32.75 -3.81 -21.78
C THR A 365 -32.73 -2.32 -21.44
N HIS A 366 -32.14 -1.97 -20.29
CA HIS A 366 -32.04 -0.60 -19.83
C HIS A 366 -30.62 -0.26 -19.39
N SER A 367 -30.26 1.01 -19.57
CA SER A 367 -28.98 1.59 -19.18
C SER A 367 -29.17 3.05 -18.77
N SER A 368 -28.44 3.54 -17.77
CA SER A 368 -28.33 4.98 -17.50
C SER A 368 -27.39 5.68 -18.46
N VAL A 369 -26.45 4.94 -19.06
CA VAL A 369 -25.57 5.42 -20.13
C VAL A 369 -26.35 5.43 -21.44
N ALA A 370 -26.35 6.57 -22.14
CA ALA A 370 -27.04 6.79 -23.41
C ALA A 370 -26.32 6.13 -24.62
N ALA A 371 -25.93 4.87 -24.45
CA ALA A 371 -25.25 4.05 -25.46
C ALA A 371 -26.25 3.23 -26.28
N ASN A 372 -25.94 3.01 -27.56
CA ASN A 372 -26.71 2.14 -28.45
C ASN A 372 -26.14 0.68 -28.45
N PRO A 373 -26.83 -0.30 -29.07
CA PRO A 373 -26.35 -1.67 -29.16
C PRO A 373 -24.92 -1.86 -29.68
N ALA A 374 -24.51 -1.10 -30.70
CA ALA A 374 -23.18 -1.22 -31.26
C ALA A 374 -22.10 -0.70 -30.29
N ASP A 375 -22.40 0.34 -29.53
CA ASP A 375 -21.50 0.90 -28.51
C ASP A 375 -21.22 -0.12 -27.41
N PHE A 376 -22.27 -0.75 -26.87
CA PHE A 376 -22.16 -1.81 -25.86
C PHE A 376 -21.38 -3.02 -26.35
N LEU A 377 -21.65 -3.48 -27.57
CA LEU A 377 -20.91 -4.60 -28.15
C LEU A 377 -19.42 -4.27 -28.32
N ALA A 378 -19.11 -3.04 -28.74
CA ALA A 378 -17.74 -2.56 -28.86
C ALA A 378 -17.04 -2.42 -27.50
N ALA A 379 -17.75 -1.96 -26.47
CA ALA A 379 -17.27 -1.84 -25.10
C ALA A 379 -16.98 -3.23 -24.50
N MET A 380 -17.94 -4.15 -24.60
CA MET A 380 -17.78 -5.52 -24.09
C MET A 380 -16.68 -6.28 -24.82
N GLU A 381 -16.45 -6.01 -26.10
CA GLU A 381 -15.33 -6.61 -26.82
C GLU A 381 -13.97 -6.22 -26.25
N ILE A 382 -13.81 -4.99 -25.76
CA ILE A 382 -12.61 -4.59 -25.03
C ILE A 382 -12.53 -5.36 -23.71
N CYS A 383 -13.62 -5.38 -22.93
CA CYS A 383 -13.67 -6.04 -21.62
C CYS A 383 -13.34 -7.54 -21.70
N ARG A 384 -13.75 -8.25 -22.76
CA ARG A 384 -13.46 -9.69 -22.96
C ARG A 384 -11.98 -10.00 -23.09
N GLN A 385 -11.14 -9.02 -23.44
CA GLN A 385 -9.71 -9.22 -23.57
C GLN A 385 -9.01 -9.40 -22.21
N ILE A 386 -9.69 -9.14 -21.08
CA ILE A 386 -9.11 -9.22 -19.72
C ILE A 386 -8.58 -10.61 -19.36
N ASP A 387 -9.16 -11.66 -19.96
CA ASP A 387 -8.74 -13.04 -19.71
C ASP A 387 -7.53 -13.45 -20.55
N GLN A 388 -7.08 -12.59 -21.48
CA GLN A 388 -5.92 -12.89 -22.31
C GLN A 388 -4.62 -12.57 -21.56
N PRO A 389 -3.60 -13.44 -21.62
CA PRO A 389 -2.32 -13.19 -20.95
C PRO A 389 -1.59 -11.93 -21.42
N LYS A 390 -1.84 -11.51 -22.67
CA LYS A 390 -1.24 -10.33 -23.29
C LYS A 390 -2.22 -9.75 -24.32
N PRO A 391 -3.22 -8.99 -23.87
CA PRO A 391 -4.26 -8.53 -24.77
C PRO A 391 -3.71 -7.53 -25.78
N SER A 392 -4.29 -7.56 -26.98
CA SER A 392 -3.96 -6.65 -28.07
C SER A 392 -5.22 -6.06 -28.66
N PHE A 393 -5.23 -4.74 -28.80
CA PHE A 393 -6.38 -3.95 -29.22
C PHE A 393 -6.11 -3.31 -30.56
N VAL A 394 -7.07 -3.36 -31.47
CA VAL A 394 -6.99 -2.67 -32.75
C VAL A 394 -7.80 -1.39 -32.66
N MET A 395 -7.12 -0.26 -32.76
CA MET A 395 -7.73 1.07 -32.76
C MET A 395 -8.21 1.47 -34.17
N PRO A 396 -9.16 2.41 -34.29
CA PRO A 396 -9.67 2.85 -35.60
C PRO A 396 -8.56 3.43 -36.50
N SER A 397 -7.62 4.17 -35.91
CA SER A 397 -6.47 4.75 -36.59
C SER A 397 -5.16 4.58 -35.80
N GLU A 398 -4.02 4.84 -36.47
CA GLU A 398 -2.72 4.90 -35.80
C GLU A 398 -2.62 6.10 -34.86
N GLN A 399 -3.31 7.21 -35.17
CA GLN A 399 -3.38 8.36 -34.29
C GLN A 399 -4.09 8.02 -32.98
N ASP A 400 -5.17 7.24 -33.03
CA ASP A 400 -5.87 6.78 -31.82
C ASP A 400 -4.98 5.86 -30.98
N ALA A 401 -4.25 4.95 -31.63
CA ALA A 401 -3.32 4.07 -30.93
C ALA A 401 -2.19 4.84 -30.24
N ARG A 402 -1.64 5.88 -30.88
CA ARG A 402 -0.70 6.81 -30.24
C ARG A 402 -1.35 7.60 -29.11
N GLY A 403 -2.60 8.02 -29.29
CA GLY A 403 -3.39 8.68 -28.24
C GLY A 403 -3.50 7.85 -26.98
N VAL A 404 -3.68 6.53 -27.08
CA VAL A 404 -3.66 5.63 -25.91
C VAL A 404 -2.33 5.67 -25.15
N LEU A 405 -1.20 5.75 -25.86
CA LEU A 405 0.11 5.86 -25.24
C LEU A 405 0.32 7.22 -24.56
N GLU A 406 -0.17 8.30 -25.15
CA GLU A 406 -0.10 9.62 -24.50
C GLU A 406 -0.99 9.69 -23.26
N LEU A 407 -2.19 9.10 -23.30
CA LEU A 407 -3.03 8.93 -22.11
C LEU A 407 -2.30 8.17 -21.01
N ALA A 408 -1.69 7.03 -21.34
CA ALA A 408 -0.96 6.21 -20.38
C ALA A 408 0.23 6.94 -19.73
N ARG A 409 0.87 7.87 -20.44
CA ARG A 409 1.97 8.69 -19.89
C ARG A 409 1.49 9.80 -18.95
N GLY A 410 0.24 10.23 -19.08
CA GLY A 410 -0.34 11.28 -18.23
C GLY A 410 -0.89 10.78 -16.90
N THR A 411 -0.73 9.49 -16.58
CA THR A 411 -1.28 8.86 -15.38
C THR A 411 -0.21 8.15 -14.57
N ASP A 412 -0.42 8.03 -13.26
CA ASP A 412 0.41 7.27 -12.32
C ASP A 412 0.19 5.76 -12.35
N TRP A 413 -0.81 5.28 -13.10
CA TRP A 413 -1.12 3.84 -13.19
C TRP A 413 0.00 2.99 -13.80
N PHE A 414 1.01 3.60 -14.42
CA PHE A 414 2.17 2.91 -14.99
C PHE A 414 3.45 3.36 -14.29
N VAL A 415 4.10 2.44 -13.56
CA VAL A 415 5.24 2.73 -12.68
C VAL A 415 6.47 3.25 -13.45
N ASP A 416 6.69 2.77 -14.68
CA ASP A 416 7.81 3.18 -15.50
C ASP A 416 7.54 3.06 -17.02
N ALA A 417 8.49 3.54 -17.83
CA ALA A 417 8.41 3.50 -19.28
C ALA A 417 8.33 2.07 -19.87
N GLY A 418 8.79 1.06 -19.13
CA GLY A 418 8.70 -0.35 -19.50
C GLY A 418 7.32 -0.96 -19.26
N ALA A 419 6.53 -0.39 -18.35
CA ALA A 419 5.13 -0.74 -18.07
C ALA A 419 4.15 -0.17 -19.10
N LEU A 420 4.52 0.91 -19.81
CA LEU A 420 3.64 1.58 -20.77
C LEU A 420 3.15 0.66 -21.92
N PRO A 421 1.93 0.89 -22.45
CA PRO A 421 1.41 0.16 -23.60
C PRO A 421 2.32 0.26 -24.83
N ARG A 422 2.44 -0.83 -25.58
CA ARG A 422 3.23 -0.88 -26.82
C ARG A 422 2.34 -0.61 -28.02
N VAL A 423 2.73 0.37 -28.84
CA VAL A 423 1.99 0.76 -30.04
C VAL A 423 2.74 0.32 -31.29
N LYS A 424 2.04 -0.37 -32.22
CA LYS A 424 2.56 -0.71 -33.55
C LYS A 424 1.46 -0.55 -34.60
N GLY A 425 1.54 0.52 -35.40
CA GLY A 425 0.47 0.90 -36.32
C GLY A 425 -0.82 1.17 -35.54
N LYS A 426 -1.91 0.47 -35.90
CA LYS A 426 -3.19 0.57 -35.18
C LYS A 426 -3.28 -0.32 -33.93
N SER A 427 -2.26 -1.14 -33.67
CA SER A 427 -2.29 -2.10 -32.58
C SER A 427 -1.73 -1.50 -31.29
N VAL A 428 -2.45 -1.67 -30.19
CA VAL A 428 -1.99 -1.39 -28.83
C VAL A 428 -1.90 -2.71 -28.07
N THR A 429 -0.79 -2.98 -27.38
CA THR A 429 -0.59 -4.22 -26.64
C THR A 429 -0.06 -3.90 -25.25
N ALA A 430 -0.58 -4.56 -24.22
CA ALA A 430 -0.06 -4.40 -22.86
C ALA A 430 1.41 -4.85 -22.76
N ALA A 431 2.20 -4.17 -21.92
CA ALA A 431 3.61 -4.51 -21.71
C ALA A 431 3.76 -5.88 -21.02
N SER A 432 2.91 -6.13 -20.02
CA SER A 432 2.87 -7.34 -19.21
C SER A 432 1.41 -7.78 -18.97
N ARG A 433 1.22 -8.89 -18.24
CA ARG A 433 -0.09 -9.34 -17.79
C ARG A 433 -0.66 -8.42 -16.71
N ASP A 434 0.20 -7.88 -15.85
CA ASP A 434 -0.22 -7.04 -14.72
C ASP A 434 -0.71 -5.68 -15.23
N GLU A 435 -0.15 -5.20 -16.35
CA GLU A 435 -0.56 -3.95 -17.03
C GLU A 435 -1.75 -4.11 -17.97
N ALA A 436 -2.28 -5.33 -18.12
CA ALA A 436 -3.32 -5.63 -19.10
C ALA A 436 -4.58 -4.81 -18.87
N MET A 437 -5.04 -4.75 -17.63
CA MET A 437 -6.29 -4.09 -17.26
C MET A 437 -6.17 -2.56 -17.32
N THR A 438 -5.05 -2.00 -16.87
CA THR A 438 -4.76 -0.57 -17.02
C THR A 438 -4.66 -0.17 -18.50
N THR A 439 -4.00 -0.99 -19.32
CA THR A 439 -3.95 -0.79 -20.78
C THR A 439 -5.37 -0.81 -21.40
N MET A 440 -6.22 -1.74 -20.96
CA MET A 440 -7.62 -1.82 -21.39
C MET A 440 -8.39 -0.55 -21.05
N MET A 441 -8.22 -0.03 -19.84
CA MET A 441 -8.82 1.24 -19.41
C MET A 441 -8.41 2.38 -20.35
N MET A 442 -7.12 2.52 -20.66
CA MET A 442 -6.65 3.56 -21.58
C MET A 442 -7.22 3.40 -23.00
N VAL A 443 -7.32 2.15 -23.49
CA VAL A 443 -7.97 1.84 -24.77
C VAL A 443 -9.45 2.20 -24.76
N PHE A 444 -10.17 1.86 -23.68
CA PHE A 444 -11.58 2.17 -23.50
C PHE A 444 -11.81 3.68 -23.49
N ARG A 445 -11.09 4.40 -22.62
CA ARG A 445 -11.16 5.87 -22.52
C ARG A 445 -10.88 6.55 -23.84
N LYS A 446 -9.86 6.10 -24.59
CA LYS A 446 -9.58 6.67 -25.90
C LYS A 446 -10.67 6.36 -26.93
N ARG A 447 -11.19 5.13 -26.95
CA ARG A 447 -12.21 4.71 -27.93
C ARG A 447 -13.54 5.41 -27.73
N PHE A 448 -13.88 5.76 -26.48
CA PHE A 448 -15.14 6.39 -26.11
C PHE A 448 -14.99 7.83 -25.62
N GLU A 449 -13.87 8.50 -25.96
CA GLU A 449 -13.61 9.91 -25.61
C GLU A 449 -14.72 10.84 -26.10
N ALA A 450 -15.24 10.61 -27.31
CA ALA A 450 -16.41 11.30 -27.85
C ALA A 450 -17.69 10.44 -27.78
N GLY A 451 -17.68 9.40 -26.95
CA GLY A 451 -18.73 8.40 -26.82
C GLY A 451 -19.66 8.64 -25.62
N PRO A 452 -20.55 7.69 -25.35
CA PRO A 452 -21.61 7.87 -24.35
C PRO A 452 -21.14 7.73 -22.89
N TRP A 453 -19.91 7.26 -22.63
CA TRP A 453 -19.39 6.93 -21.29
C TRP A 453 -18.68 8.09 -20.56
N ASN A 454 -18.69 9.32 -21.10
CA ASN A 454 -18.07 10.53 -20.51
C ASN A 454 -16.67 10.29 -19.89
N THR A 455 -15.77 9.63 -20.62
CA THR A 455 -14.48 9.20 -20.09
C THR A 455 -13.48 10.34 -19.85
N ILE A 456 -13.78 11.53 -20.35
CA ILE A 456 -12.93 12.73 -20.21
C ILE A 456 -12.92 13.23 -18.76
N GLY A 457 -14.07 13.21 -18.08
CA GLY A 457 -14.17 13.72 -16.70
C GLY A 457 -13.24 12.97 -15.74
N GLY A 458 -13.33 11.63 -15.73
CA GLY A 458 -12.44 10.80 -14.91
C GLY A 458 -10.98 10.89 -15.33
N GLN A 459 -10.69 11.05 -16.62
CA GLN A 459 -9.31 11.26 -17.09
C GLN A 459 -8.72 12.57 -16.56
N GLN A 460 -9.46 13.68 -16.62
CA GLN A 460 -9.00 14.98 -16.13
C GLN A 460 -8.74 14.94 -14.62
N GLN A 461 -9.58 14.24 -13.88
CA GLN A 461 -9.39 14.05 -12.45
C GLN A 461 -8.11 13.26 -12.14
N ASP A 462 -7.88 12.14 -12.84
CA ASP A 462 -6.64 11.35 -12.69
C ASP A 462 -5.39 12.19 -13.01
N GLU A 463 -5.43 13.00 -14.07
CA GLU A 463 -4.32 13.90 -14.46
C GLU A 463 -4.06 14.99 -13.41
N VAL A 464 -5.11 15.58 -12.82
CA VAL A 464 -4.99 16.58 -11.75
C VAL A 464 -4.41 15.95 -10.50
N SER A 465 -4.95 14.82 -10.05
CA SER A 465 -4.44 14.10 -8.88
C SER A 465 -2.98 13.68 -9.06
N HIS A 466 -2.60 13.25 -10.27
CA HIS A 466 -1.20 12.93 -10.58
C HIS A 466 -0.28 14.17 -10.49
N GLN A 467 -0.70 15.32 -11.04
CA GLN A 467 0.08 16.56 -10.96
C GLN A 467 0.23 17.08 -9.52
N GLU A 468 -0.83 16.98 -8.71
CA GLU A 468 -0.80 17.33 -7.29
C GLU A 468 0.17 16.43 -6.53
N TRP A 469 0.13 15.11 -6.80
CA TRP A 469 1.05 14.14 -6.21
C TRP A 469 2.50 14.38 -6.62
N GLU A 470 2.79 14.62 -7.90
CA GLU A 470 4.15 14.96 -8.35
C GLU A 470 4.66 16.24 -7.71
N THR A 471 3.81 17.26 -7.60
CA THR A 471 4.15 18.53 -6.94
C THR A 471 4.48 18.29 -5.47
N ALA A 472 3.66 17.50 -4.76
CA ALA A 472 3.90 17.14 -3.37
C ALA A 472 5.22 16.36 -3.20
N ILE A 473 5.52 15.39 -4.07
CA ILE A 473 6.80 14.68 -4.06
C ILE A 473 7.96 15.65 -4.26
N GLN A 474 7.91 16.53 -5.25
CA GLN A 474 8.98 17.50 -5.51
C GLN A 474 9.19 18.46 -4.33
N GLU A 475 8.11 18.88 -3.66
CA GLU A 475 8.20 19.70 -2.45
C GLU A 475 8.82 18.94 -1.28
N VAL A 476 8.47 17.66 -1.10
CA VAL A 476 9.09 16.78 -0.11
C VAL A 476 10.57 16.59 -0.43
N GLU A 477 10.93 16.25 -1.68
CA GLU A 477 12.32 16.09 -2.11
C GLU A 477 13.14 17.36 -1.90
N LYS A 478 12.59 18.53 -2.24
CA LYS A 478 13.24 19.82 -2.01
C LYS A 478 13.41 20.11 -0.52
N SER A 479 12.41 19.80 0.29
CA SER A 479 12.45 19.98 1.75
C SER A 479 13.46 19.05 2.40
N LEU A 480 13.51 17.78 1.96
CA LEU A 480 14.50 16.80 2.36
C LEU A 480 15.90 17.26 1.94
N ALA A 481 16.10 17.65 0.68
CA ALA A 481 17.39 18.14 0.20
C ALA A 481 17.88 19.37 0.99
N LYS A 482 16.97 20.27 1.38
CA LYS A 482 17.29 21.42 2.25
C LYS A 482 17.61 20.99 3.69
N ALA A 483 16.89 20.01 4.24
CA ALA A 483 17.12 19.47 5.57
C ALA A 483 18.43 18.65 5.65
N PHE A 484 18.79 17.99 4.56
CA PHE A 484 20.01 17.20 4.38
C PHE A 484 21.18 17.99 3.79
N ALA A 485 21.01 19.27 3.47
CA ALA A 485 22.14 20.10 3.08
C ALA A 485 23.01 20.31 4.31
N ALA A 486 24.30 19.99 4.19
CA ALA A 486 25.29 20.42 5.18
C ALA A 486 25.25 21.95 5.27
N PRO A 487 25.02 22.56 6.46
CA PRO A 487 25.00 24.01 6.57
C PRO A 487 26.27 24.62 5.97
N GLU A 488 26.11 25.70 5.21
CA GLU A 488 27.25 26.37 4.60
C GLU A 488 28.28 26.70 5.70
N GLY A 489 29.49 26.15 5.50
CA GLY A 489 30.62 26.40 6.37
C GLY A 489 30.99 27.89 6.47
N GLY A 490 31.96 28.22 7.31
CA GLY A 490 32.49 29.57 7.47
C GLY A 490 33.27 30.05 6.24
N ASP A 491 34.51 30.49 6.46
CA ASP A 491 35.33 31.10 5.42
C ASP A 491 35.61 30.13 4.25
N ILE A 492 35.67 30.69 3.03
CA ILE A 492 36.12 29.99 1.84
C ILE A 492 37.59 29.63 2.02
N ILE A 493 37.91 28.34 1.94
CA ILE A 493 39.29 27.83 1.96
C ILE A 493 39.86 27.84 0.54
N LEU A 494 39.07 27.39 -0.42
CA LEU A 494 39.45 27.30 -1.83
C LEU A 494 38.22 27.45 -2.71
N GLU A 495 38.31 28.30 -3.71
CA GLU A 495 37.31 28.43 -4.77
C GLU A 495 37.96 28.09 -6.11
N THR A 496 37.28 27.23 -6.87
CA THR A 496 37.74 26.73 -8.16
C THR A 496 36.59 26.83 -9.16
N GLU A 497 36.85 26.57 -10.44
CA GLU A 497 35.81 26.54 -11.47
C GLU A 497 34.69 25.52 -11.18
N ARG A 498 34.99 24.42 -10.46
CA ARG A 498 34.07 23.29 -10.27
C ARG A 498 33.48 23.17 -8.87
N ALA A 499 34.14 23.73 -7.87
CA ALA A 499 33.77 23.56 -6.47
C ALA A 499 34.21 24.74 -5.60
N ILE A 500 33.40 25.00 -4.57
CA ILE A 500 33.69 25.93 -3.47
C ILE A 500 33.87 25.09 -2.21
N PHE A 501 35.05 25.22 -1.59
CA PHE A 501 35.41 24.56 -0.35
C PHE A 501 35.38 25.58 0.79
N ARG A 502 34.61 25.29 1.84
CA ARG A 502 34.46 26.14 3.02
C ARG A 502 34.92 25.42 4.28
N SER A 503 35.38 26.17 5.26
CA SER A 503 35.64 25.63 6.60
C SER A 503 34.35 25.11 7.22
N ALA A 504 34.35 23.85 7.64
CA ALA A 504 33.18 23.24 8.24
C ALA A 504 33.16 23.36 9.76
N ASP A 505 31.99 23.59 10.32
CA ASP A 505 31.75 23.56 11.75
C ASP A 505 30.86 22.35 12.07
N TRP A 506 31.50 21.27 12.52
CA TRP A 506 30.81 20.02 12.85
C TRP A 506 29.79 20.15 13.98
N SER A 507 29.89 21.19 14.82
CA SER A 507 28.86 21.47 15.84
C SER A 507 27.53 21.91 15.23
N LYS A 508 27.55 22.42 14.00
CA LYS A 508 26.37 22.81 13.22
C LYS A 508 25.85 21.69 12.33
N MET A 509 26.58 20.57 12.23
CA MET A 509 26.15 19.45 11.41
C MET A 509 24.93 18.79 12.07
N ASN A 510 23.85 18.68 11.30
CA ASN A 510 22.62 18.03 11.73
C ASN A 510 22.78 16.49 11.67
N VAL A 511 23.74 15.95 12.43
CA VAL A 511 23.96 14.49 12.52
C VAL A 511 22.92 13.92 13.46
N GLY A 512 21.71 13.76 12.94
CA GLY A 512 20.60 13.32 13.76
C GLY A 512 19.24 13.42 13.08
N PHE A 513 19.13 13.47 11.75
CA PHE A 513 17.80 13.45 11.12
C PHE A 513 16.99 12.19 11.50
N LEU A 514 17.65 11.05 11.71
CA LEU A 514 17.02 9.85 12.27
C LEU A 514 16.58 10.07 13.72
N ASP A 515 17.39 10.75 14.53
CA ASP A 515 17.05 11.10 15.92
C ASP A 515 15.92 12.16 15.97
N ALA A 516 15.86 13.06 14.98
CA ALA A 516 14.81 14.07 14.81
C ALA A 516 13.50 13.47 14.28
N LEU A 517 13.56 12.43 13.46
CA LEU A 517 12.41 11.61 13.09
C LEU A 517 11.87 10.85 14.32
N ASP A 518 12.74 10.27 15.16
CA ASP A 518 12.34 9.70 16.45
C ASP A 518 11.64 10.73 17.35
N THR A 519 12.10 11.99 17.32
CA THR A 519 11.49 13.10 18.08
C THR A 519 10.13 13.53 17.49
N LEU A 520 9.95 13.44 16.17
CA LEU A 520 8.68 13.72 15.48
C LEU A 520 7.64 12.61 15.67
N CYS A 521 8.08 11.38 15.96
CA CYS A 521 7.22 10.23 16.21
C CYS A 521 6.73 10.11 17.68
N GLY A 522 7.11 11.03 18.56
CA GLY A 522 6.56 11.17 19.92
C GLY A 522 7.63 11.50 20.96
N PRO A 523 7.27 12.16 22.07
CA PRO A 523 8.23 12.47 23.12
C PRO A 523 8.67 11.17 23.80
N CYS A 524 9.87 10.68 23.48
CA CYS A 524 10.58 9.75 24.36
C CYS A 524 10.88 10.49 25.67
N GLU A 525 10.25 10.05 26.76
CA GLU A 525 10.56 10.51 28.11
C GLU A 525 12.03 10.14 28.43
N GLN A 526 12.92 11.14 28.36
CA GLN A 526 14.22 11.29 29.04
C GLN A 526 15.05 10.02 29.37
N GLU A 527 16.28 9.92 28.83
CA GLU A 527 17.46 10.33 29.63
C GLU A 527 18.80 10.42 28.87
N ASP A 528 18.99 9.77 27.72
CA ASP A 528 20.27 9.89 26.99
C ASP A 528 20.10 10.66 25.68
N MET A 529 20.40 11.98 25.72
CA MET A 529 20.61 12.74 24.49
C MET A 529 21.64 12.02 23.63
N PRO A 530 21.34 11.70 22.35
CA PRO A 530 22.28 11.00 21.49
C PRO A 530 23.60 11.77 21.44
N PRO A 531 24.76 11.06 21.45
CA PRO A 531 26.06 11.71 21.46
C PRO A 531 26.18 12.63 20.26
N THR A 532 26.58 13.86 20.55
CA THR A 532 26.78 14.91 19.55
C THR A 532 27.71 14.40 18.44
N PRO A 533 27.59 14.94 17.20
CA PRO A 533 28.52 14.65 16.12
C PRO A 533 30.00 14.65 16.55
N THR A 534 30.35 15.62 17.39
CA THR A 534 31.70 15.80 17.95
C THR A 534 32.14 14.64 18.83
N GLU A 535 31.24 14.06 19.63
CA GLU A 535 31.52 12.90 20.49
C GLU A 535 31.73 11.63 19.67
N LYS A 536 30.97 11.44 18.59
CA LYS A 536 31.15 10.31 17.65
C LYS A 536 32.49 10.39 16.89
N LEU A 537 33.01 11.59 16.65
CA LEU A 537 34.29 11.80 15.97
C LEU A 537 35.51 11.49 16.84
N TRP A 538 35.42 11.64 18.17
CA TRP A 538 36.58 11.52 19.04
C TRP A 538 37.29 10.14 18.99
N PRO A 539 36.58 8.99 19.00
CA PRO A 539 37.20 7.69 18.81
C PRO A 539 37.90 7.55 17.44
N ILE A 540 37.36 8.20 16.41
CA ILE A 540 37.88 8.15 15.04
C ILE A 540 39.15 9.01 14.93
N ASP A 541 39.12 10.24 15.44
CA ASP A 541 40.29 11.13 15.55
C ASP A 541 41.44 10.42 16.29
N ARG A 542 41.11 9.70 17.38
CA ARG A 542 42.08 8.89 18.13
C ARG A 542 42.65 7.75 17.27
N ALA A 543 41.83 7.08 16.47
CA ALA A 543 42.29 6.01 15.57
C ALA A 543 43.30 6.54 14.54
N PHE A 544 43.03 7.68 13.90
CA PHE A 544 43.97 8.31 12.96
C PHE A 544 45.24 8.83 13.66
N THR A 545 45.11 9.41 14.86
CA THR A 545 46.25 9.86 15.66
C THR A 545 47.18 8.69 16.03
N ASN A 546 46.62 7.53 16.37
CA ASN A 546 47.39 6.32 16.66
C ASN A 546 48.17 5.82 15.43
N LEU A 547 47.63 6.05 14.23
CA LEU A 547 48.30 5.80 12.94
C LEU A 547 49.31 6.90 12.55
N LYS A 548 49.55 7.89 13.43
CA LYS A 548 50.44 9.04 13.21
C LYS A 548 49.98 10.00 12.12
N PHE A 549 48.68 10.03 11.83
CA PHE A 549 48.10 11.05 10.97
C PHE A 549 47.90 12.36 11.75
N THR A 550 48.17 13.48 11.08
CA THR A 550 47.99 14.83 11.62
C THR A 550 46.72 15.43 11.05
N ARG A 551 45.79 15.89 11.90
CA ARG A 551 44.56 16.55 11.46
C ARG A 551 44.88 17.86 10.74
N LEU A 552 44.25 18.08 9.59
CA LEU A 552 44.39 19.29 8.78
C LEU A 552 43.28 20.28 9.07
N GLY A 553 42.04 19.84 8.90
CA GLY A 553 40.87 20.69 9.06
C GLY A 553 39.59 20.03 8.60
N ASP A 554 38.51 20.77 8.78
CA ASP A 554 37.15 20.36 8.46
C ASP A 554 36.66 21.16 7.26
N VAL A 555 36.11 20.49 6.26
CA VAL A 555 35.77 21.07 4.96
C VAL A 555 34.37 20.66 4.55
N HIS A 556 33.60 21.63 4.06
CA HIS A 556 32.37 21.41 3.30
C HIS A 556 32.63 21.75 1.83
N CYS A 557 32.17 20.89 0.92
CA CYS A 557 32.27 21.10 -0.51
C CYS A 557 30.87 21.17 -1.11
N ASN A 558 30.53 22.30 -1.74
CA ASN A 558 29.20 22.50 -2.32
C ASN A 558 28.81 21.47 -3.39
N ARG A 559 29.79 20.80 -4.01
CA ARG A 559 29.55 19.77 -5.02
C ARG A 559 29.06 18.44 -4.42
N PHE A 560 29.35 18.20 -3.15
CA PHE A 560 28.95 17.01 -2.40
C PHE A 560 27.91 17.36 -1.33
N GLY A 561 26.92 18.21 -1.66
CA GLY A 561 26.11 19.04 -0.73
C GLY A 561 25.60 18.46 0.60
N GLU A 562 25.56 17.14 0.80
CA GLU A 562 25.27 16.49 2.09
C GLU A 562 26.51 16.09 2.94
N LEU A 563 27.74 16.27 2.43
CA LEU A 563 28.96 15.71 3.03
C LEU A 563 29.81 16.76 3.76
N TYR A 564 30.14 16.45 5.00
CA TYR A 564 31.26 17.04 5.71
C TYR A 564 32.48 16.13 5.64
N LEU A 565 33.64 16.74 5.38
CA LEU A 565 34.91 16.05 5.25
C LEU A 565 35.86 16.52 6.36
N ARG A 566 36.45 15.60 7.11
CA ARG A 566 37.59 15.89 7.99
C ARG A 566 38.87 15.32 7.39
N GLY A 567 39.80 16.20 7.03
CA GLY A 567 41.05 15.84 6.39
C GLY A 567 42.20 15.61 7.37
N TYR A 568 43.09 14.69 7.02
CA TYR A 568 44.33 14.38 7.74
C TYR A 568 45.49 14.17 6.77
N ALA A 569 46.71 14.53 7.19
CA ALA A 569 47.94 14.21 6.49
C ALA A 569 48.63 13.00 7.12
N GLY A 570 49.05 12.05 6.28
CA GLY A 570 49.76 10.85 6.69
C GLY A 570 51.21 11.11 7.09
N PRO A 571 51.80 10.20 7.90
CA PRO A 571 53.13 10.40 8.50
C PRO A 571 54.28 10.45 7.48
N SER A 572 54.10 9.83 6.31
CA SER A 572 55.09 9.83 5.22
C SER A 572 54.96 11.04 4.29
N GLY A 573 53.95 11.90 4.50
CA GLY A 573 53.70 13.06 3.65
C GLY A 573 53.29 12.72 2.22
N ASP A 574 52.76 11.52 1.97
CA ASP A 574 52.35 11.01 0.64
C ASP A 574 50.85 10.67 0.55
N THR A 575 50.13 10.70 1.66
CA THR A 575 48.77 10.16 1.77
C THR A 575 47.90 11.11 2.57
N PHE A 576 46.75 11.48 2.03
CA PHE A 576 45.66 12.06 2.82
C PHE A 576 44.80 10.94 3.41
N ALA A 577 44.24 11.18 4.59
CA ALA A 577 43.06 10.46 5.04
C ALA A 577 41.88 11.42 5.17
N ALA A 578 40.68 10.91 4.94
CA ALA A 578 39.44 11.65 5.09
C ALA A 578 38.42 10.83 5.87
N ILE A 579 37.66 11.53 6.72
CA ILE A 579 36.38 11.04 7.23
C ILE A 579 35.32 11.79 6.45
N ALA A 580 34.50 11.07 5.69
CA ALA A 580 33.31 11.62 5.07
C ALA A 580 32.10 11.26 5.91
N VAL A 581 31.27 12.24 6.25
CA VAL A 581 30.03 12.03 6.98
C VAL A 581 28.89 12.60 6.17
N GLY A 582 27.93 11.74 5.85
CA GLY A 582 26.65 12.15 5.27
C GLY A 582 25.68 12.61 6.35
N THR A 583 24.64 13.33 5.94
CA THR A 583 23.61 13.85 6.86
C THR A 583 22.77 12.80 7.56
N LEU A 584 22.81 11.54 7.09
CA LEU A 584 22.28 10.37 7.81
C LEU A 584 23.22 9.81 8.89
N GLY A 585 24.34 10.49 9.17
CA GLY A 585 25.32 10.08 10.19
C GLY A 585 26.14 8.85 9.84
N GLN A 586 26.16 8.46 8.56
CA GLN A 586 27.01 7.41 8.05
C GLN A 586 28.45 7.94 7.90
N PHE A 587 29.40 7.21 8.48
CA PHE A 587 30.82 7.53 8.38
C PHE A 587 31.48 6.64 7.32
N ALA A 588 32.17 7.27 6.37
CA ALA A 588 33.09 6.60 5.47
C ALA A 588 34.52 7.05 5.77
N PHE A 589 35.46 6.10 5.74
CA PHE A 589 36.88 6.36 5.89
C PHE A 589 37.55 6.20 4.55
N GLU A 590 38.38 7.16 4.17
CA GLU A 590 39.12 7.12 2.91
C GLU A 590 40.60 7.40 3.14
N PHE A 591 41.45 6.68 2.42
CA PHE A 591 42.86 7.03 2.25
C PHE A 591 43.11 7.31 0.79
N VAL A 592 43.78 8.43 0.50
CA VAL A 592 44.03 8.92 -0.85
C VAL A 592 45.52 9.23 -1.00
N THR A 593 46.17 8.59 -1.97
CA THR A 593 47.55 8.89 -2.36
C THR A 593 47.57 9.40 -3.79
N PRO A 594 47.94 10.67 -4.02
CA PRO A 594 48.21 11.17 -5.36
C PRO A 594 49.42 10.45 -5.95
N LEU A 595 49.36 10.15 -7.24
CA LEU A 595 50.42 9.46 -7.98
C LEU A 595 51.03 10.40 -9.02
N ALA A 596 52.32 10.24 -9.27
CA ALA A 596 53.03 10.91 -10.36
C ALA A 596 52.31 10.68 -11.70
N GLY A 597 52.24 11.73 -12.52
CA GLY A 597 51.43 11.72 -13.75
C GLY A 597 49.95 12.06 -13.55
N GLY A 598 49.58 12.52 -12.35
CA GLY A 598 48.22 12.95 -12.07
C GLY A 598 47.24 11.79 -11.92
N GLY A 599 47.68 10.65 -11.38
CA GLY A 599 46.79 9.57 -10.94
C GLY A 599 46.43 9.70 -9.46
N SER A 600 45.59 8.80 -8.96
CA SER A 600 45.36 8.65 -7.52
C SER A 600 44.97 7.23 -7.15
N LEU A 601 45.38 6.79 -5.96
CA LEU A 601 44.87 5.60 -5.30
C LEU A 601 43.94 6.02 -4.16
N THR A 602 42.73 5.47 -4.15
CA THR A 602 41.76 5.61 -3.06
C THR A 602 41.37 4.24 -2.52
N THR A 603 41.55 4.01 -1.22
CA THR A 603 40.88 2.91 -0.51
C THR A 603 39.83 3.49 0.41
N SER A 604 38.62 2.94 0.40
CA SER A 604 37.49 3.52 1.15
C SER A 604 36.56 2.45 1.69
N THR A 605 35.84 2.76 2.77
CA THR A 605 34.75 1.94 3.29
C THR A 605 33.43 2.16 2.54
N THR A 606 33.37 3.08 1.58
CA THR A 606 32.19 3.24 0.73
C THR A 606 32.01 2.00 -0.15
N PRO A 607 30.83 1.34 -0.15
CA PRO A 607 30.56 0.16 -0.98
C PRO A 607 30.61 0.48 -2.48
N ASP A 608 30.88 -0.55 -3.29
CA ASP A 608 30.74 -0.54 -4.76
C ASP A 608 31.54 0.53 -5.53
N LEU A 609 32.63 1.03 -4.94
CA LEU A 609 33.55 1.93 -5.66
C LEU A 609 34.18 1.23 -6.87
N LYS A 610 33.99 1.83 -8.05
CA LYS A 610 34.50 1.31 -9.32
C LYS A 610 35.85 1.92 -9.67
N ASP A 611 36.80 1.04 -9.96
CA ASP A 611 38.13 1.39 -10.46
C ASP A 611 38.05 1.94 -11.91
N LYS A 612 38.87 2.94 -12.26
CA LYS A 612 39.00 3.50 -13.61
C LYS A 612 40.49 3.64 -14.01
N PRO A 613 41.21 2.53 -14.23
CA PRO A 613 42.66 2.57 -14.48
C PRO A 613 43.08 3.40 -15.69
N LYS A 614 42.25 3.45 -16.74
CA LYS A 614 42.51 4.25 -17.95
C LYS A 614 42.54 5.76 -17.68
N ALA A 615 41.87 6.21 -16.63
CA ALA A 615 41.89 7.61 -16.19
C ALA A 615 42.92 7.85 -15.06
N GLY A 616 43.74 6.85 -14.71
CA GLY A 616 44.68 6.92 -13.60
C GLY A 616 44.01 6.96 -12.22
N ILE A 617 42.74 6.58 -12.11
CA ILE A 617 41.97 6.56 -10.86
C ILE A 617 41.85 5.11 -10.39
N TYR A 618 42.55 4.77 -9.30
CA TYR A 618 42.55 3.45 -8.70
C TYR A 618 41.68 3.43 -7.44
N LYS A 619 40.59 2.66 -7.42
CA LYS A 619 39.68 2.58 -6.25
C LYS A 619 39.59 1.17 -5.70
N ARG A 620 39.49 1.05 -4.37
CA ARG A 620 39.18 -0.20 -3.69
C ARG A 620 38.19 0.04 -2.56
N SER A 621 37.16 -0.81 -2.50
CA SER A 621 36.11 -0.76 -1.49
C SER A 621 36.31 -1.84 -0.44
N PHE A 622 36.24 -1.46 0.83
CA PHE A 622 36.35 -2.36 1.98
C PHE A 622 35.36 -1.96 3.09
N PRO A 623 34.05 -2.19 2.92
CA PRO A 623 33.01 -1.57 3.75
C PRO A 623 33.05 -1.89 5.25
N THR A 624 33.71 -2.99 5.62
CA THR A 624 33.71 -3.50 6.99
C THR A 624 35.04 -3.27 7.72
N LEU A 625 36.03 -2.64 7.08
CA LEU A 625 37.35 -2.47 7.70
C LEU A 625 37.41 -1.25 8.61
N THR A 626 38.16 -1.40 9.71
CA THR A 626 38.52 -0.29 10.59
C THR A 626 39.55 0.62 9.93
N PRO A 627 39.73 1.88 10.37
CA PRO A 627 40.73 2.78 9.79
C PRO A 627 42.15 2.19 9.73
N ALA A 628 42.56 1.44 10.77
CA ALA A 628 43.87 0.80 10.80
C ALA A 628 44.02 -0.33 9.78
N ALA A 629 43.02 -1.21 9.65
CA ALA A 629 43.05 -2.29 8.67
C ALA A 629 42.94 -1.74 7.24
N LEU A 630 42.09 -0.73 7.03
CA LEU A 630 41.96 -0.05 5.75
C LEU A 630 43.29 0.61 5.32
N TYR A 631 44.01 1.25 6.25
CA TYR A 631 45.32 1.82 5.94
C TYR A 631 46.37 0.77 5.55
N GLN A 632 46.33 -0.42 6.16
CA GLN A 632 47.22 -1.52 5.76
C GLN A 632 46.93 -1.98 4.33
N GLU A 633 45.65 -2.12 3.97
CA GLU A 633 45.25 -2.41 2.59
C GLU A 633 45.67 -1.29 1.62
N HIS A 634 45.56 -0.02 2.03
CA HIS A 634 46.04 1.13 1.26
C HIS A 634 47.53 1.03 0.97
N ARG A 635 48.36 0.79 2.00
CA ARG A 635 49.81 0.65 1.84
C ARG A 635 50.19 -0.54 0.98
N SER A 636 49.48 -1.67 1.12
CA SER A 636 49.66 -2.86 0.28
C SER A 636 49.34 -2.57 -1.19
N ALA A 637 48.23 -1.87 -1.45
CA ALA A 637 47.85 -1.46 -2.80
C ALA A 637 48.84 -0.44 -3.40
N LEU A 638 49.28 0.54 -2.60
CA LEU A 638 50.27 1.54 -3.02
C LEU A 638 51.60 0.88 -3.41
N ALA A 639 52.11 -0.03 -2.58
CA ALA A 639 53.36 -0.75 -2.88
C ALA A 639 53.28 -1.52 -4.21
N LYS A 640 52.12 -2.12 -4.51
CA LYS A 640 51.89 -2.80 -5.80
C LYS A 640 51.89 -1.83 -6.98
N LEU A 641 51.28 -0.65 -6.83
CA LEU A 641 51.27 0.38 -7.87
C LEU A 641 52.65 0.98 -8.10
N THR A 642 53.41 1.24 -7.03
CA THR A 642 54.77 1.77 -7.13
C THR A 642 55.73 0.78 -7.79
N ALA A 643 55.58 -0.53 -7.52
CA ALA A 643 56.32 -1.56 -8.25
C ALA A 643 55.98 -1.60 -9.76
N ALA A 644 54.79 -1.12 -10.14
CA ALA A 644 54.33 -1.01 -11.53
C ALA A 644 54.61 0.36 -12.18
N HIS A 645 55.53 1.15 -11.62
CA HIS A 645 55.98 2.49 -12.10
C HIS A 645 55.07 3.68 -11.75
N ALA A 646 54.19 3.59 -10.75
CA ALA A 646 53.45 4.75 -10.23
C ALA A 646 54.06 5.27 -8.92
N GLU A 647 54.88 6.32 -9.00
CA GLU A 647 55.48 6.96 -7.81
C GLU A 647 54.43 7.75 -7.02
N ALA A 648 54.45 7.64 -5.69
CA ALA A 648 53.60 8.47 -4.84
C ALA A 648 54.11 9.92 -4.85
N GLN A 649 53.20 10.88 -4.99
CA GLN A 649 53.55 12.30 -4.96
C GLN A 649 53.43 12.84 -3.53
N PRO A 650 54.40 13.66 -3.07
CA PRO A 650 54.26 14.36 -1.80
C PRO A 650 53.00 15.21 -1.76
N ILE A 651 52.28 15.14 -0.64
CA ILE A 651 51.10 15.96 -0.38
C ILE A 651 51.49 17.28 0.29
N GLU A 652 50.73 18.34 0.00
CA GLU A 652 50.79 19.57 0.76
C GLU A 652 49.98 19.37 2.05
N ALA A 653 50.65 19.29 3.21
CA ALA A 653 50.03 19.01 4.50
C ALA A 653 49.31 20.24 5.09
N THR A 654 48.40 20.82 4.32
CA THR A 654 47.54 21.96 4.66
C THR A 654 46.09 21.63 4.32
N THR A 655 45.12 22.31 4.95
CA THR A 655 43.70 22.15 4.61
C THR A 655 43.42 22.55 3.16
N GLU A 656 44.07 23.60 2.66
CA GLU A 656 43.97 23.99 1.25
C GLU A 656 44.55 22.92 0.32
N GLY A 657 45.68 22.30 0.68
CA GLY A 657 46.27 21.17 -0.04
C GLY A 657 45.32 19.97 -0.14
N PHE A 658 44.59 19.68 0.94
CA PHE A 658 43.53 18.67 0.93
C PHE A 658 42.36 19.06 0.01
N CYS A 659 41.89 20.31 0.05
CA CYS A 659 40.85 20.81 -0.86
C CYS A 659 41.27 20.72 -2.34
N ARG A 660 42.52 21.04 -2.67
CA ARG A 660 43.06 20.90 -4.03
C ARG A 660 43.06 19.45 -4.51
N ALA A 661 43.44 18.52 -3.63
CA ALA A 661 43.40 17.09 -3.95
C ALA A 661 41.97 16.58 -4.21
N LEU A 662 40.99 17.09 -3.45
CA LEU A 662 39.56 16.80 -3.68
C LEU A 662 39.04 17.39 -5.00
N ASP A 663 39.41 18.64 -5.32
CA ASP A 663 39.05 19.27 -6.59
C ASP A 663 39.64 18.51 -7.79
N ASP A 664 40.89 18.07 -7.69
CA ASP A 664 41.52 17.26 -8.72
C ASP A 664 40.86 15.88 -8.89
N TYR A 665 40.31 15.32 -7.81
CA TYR A 665 39.46 14.13 -7.89
C TYR A 665 38.15 14.42 -8.62
N ILE A 666 37.45 15.51 -8.26
CA ILE A 666 36.20 15.95 -8.90
C ILE A 666 36.42 16.16 -10.41
N LYS A 667 37.54 16.76 -10.81
CA LYS A 667 37.90 17.02 -12.21
C LYS A 667 37.97 15.78 -13.09
N ARG A 668 38.30 14.63 -12.51
CA ARG A 668 38.53 13.38 -13.25
C ARG A 668 37.36 12.43 -13.16
N GLU A 669 36.62 12.47 -12.06
CA GLU A 669 35.47 11.60 -11.84
C GLU A 669 34.22 12.06 -12.62
N PHE A 670 34.03 13.38 -12.72
CA PHE A 670 32.90 14.07 -13.37
C PHE A 670 33.38 14.94 -14.52
#